data_AF-A0A369GHS1-F1
#
_entry.id   AF-A0A369GHS1-F1
#
_cell.length_a   1.000
_cell.length_b   1.000
_cell.length_c   1.000
_cell.angle_alpha   90.00
_cell.angle_beta   90.00
_cell.angle_gamma   90.00
#
_symmetry.space_group_name_H-M   'P 1'
#
loop_
_entity.id
_entity.type
_entity.pdbx_description
1 polymer ?
#
loop_
_entity_poly.entity_id
_entity_poly.type
_entity_poly.pdbx_seq_one_letter_code
_entity_poly.pdbx_strand_id
1 'polypeptide(L)'
;MDPADPLNWPTIKKAVNLGLASFHAMMFSFMPAAIQCAFVDIAQDLHVSVQQASYLTSLFIGILGVSALFWAPLAHTFGRRPVYLVSLAGSLLGNVGCGLSGRSYGAVAVCRAITAFFVSPTGALGTAVVSEVFFYRHRGRCLGVWTVMTTVGIPLAPVVFGFVALRVGYRWIYWSLAITNFVQLILHYFFGSETRYEPTPTRTIITSTSFSSSSSFSPSASSPHPWPRLKKLRRIDPNPIGWYDFARPLTFVTRWRVAIVAASFAVIFLWGSILLNLEIPQIFPAKFGLNPQDVGLQNMAIIVGTLLGELVGGYASDRWMALGRRRRRQRAAAEEAEEEKKKKTSSPEFRLWLSHVGYALTMVGCAVFFLQLDKASNRWNITPLVGVALAAMGNQMVTTVLMTYTVDCYPADATAVGAFLNFVRLTFGFLGPFWFPQMIENLGFARCIAVPTVMIFVVSVLPTMLLQYKGSHWARKEEAGVIILTIIFTTVSSSSSSVPPPSTMTDTPNVHPQRRPTRRILAQVSKWTILFLLALATVLALPLLAYTRRQRLPGVVVVVAAADPAQDDPKQLAVKLHPENHVRREPTVLTFNWTVTRGLRSPDGVEKMVYLVNDRFPGPTIEARSGDRVFVYVVNGIASEDVAIHWHGLRLQGHNDMDGAVGFTQCGIKPGQSFVYDFTIGRQEHGTFWWHGHDQMQRGDGLFGGLVVHQPGTAVEDEDQSLLLIGDWFHRSQTDVLRWYADYGSLGNEPVPDSLLLNGRGRFNCSKAVPARPVVCSRGASLDTVFARRQKTRVRIVNVGSVAGFSLALDGAEVQAVAVDAGCAVRDRPGRSVGVLYPGERLDVLLRWTDERDPRLNIYLDDENFSGFPNEALTQNQSFRALPSHPDSHLVERPPPLVLGEHHRNLFDLEAIPSTGRMPAKAEQTILFYIKTQKLSRFANRPMGFVNHTTWTAQTPPLLSLNRSLWDHHQMVTFVPSTSPRTTVDIVINNLDDGSHPIHLHGNAFHLLSSYRADEREGWGSYNPFASQGPPGPVNLKNPVLKDTVAVPRRGHVVLRLAADNPGLWMLHCHMLVHLGTGMVAGLHVGDDFDHSEVKSLAARMCMKSSAS
;
A
#
# COMPACT_ATOMS: atom_id res chain seq x y z
N MET A 1 -39.46 14.54 44.31
CA MET A 1 -38.72 13.73 43.32
C MET A 1 -37.25 13.84 43.65
N ASP A 2 -36.52 12.73 43.69
CA ASP A 2 -35.07 12.76 43.97
C ASP A 2 -34.34 13.46 42.80
N PRO A 3 -33.62 14.58 43.02
CA PRO A 3 -32.86 15.26 41.98
C PRO A 3 -31.68 14.43 41.43
N ALA A 4 -31.28 13.36 42.12
CA ALA A 4 -30.25 12.41 41.67
C ALA A 4 -30.77 11.41 40.62
N ASP A 5 -32.08 11.21 40.49
CA ASP A 5 -32.68 10.35 39.46
C ASP A 5 -32.66 11.04 38.08
N PRO A 6 -32.01 10.45 37.06
CA PRO A 6 -31.92 11.02 35.71
C PRO A 6 -33.26 11.26 35.03
N LEU A 7 -34.31 10.52 35.41
CA LEU A 7 -35.67 10.75 34.91
C LEU A 7 -36.22 12.13 35.28
N ASN A 8 -35.69 12.75 36.34
CA ASN A 8 -36.14 14.05 36.85
C ASN A 8 -35.26 15.23 36.38
N TRP A 9 -34.23 14.99 35.57
CA TRP A 9 -33.34 16.07 35.10
C TRP A 9 -34.02 17.09 34.15
N PRO A 10 -33.55 18.35 34.14
CA PRO A 10 -33.97 19.35 33.16
C PRO A 10 -33.72 18.88 31.72
N THR A 11 -34.60 19.27 30.79
CA THR A 11 -34.55 18.85 29.38
C THR A 11 -33.19 19.11 28.72
N ILE A 12 -32.56 20.26 29.04
CA ILE A 12 -31.22 20.61 28.52
C ILE A 12 -30.17 19.61 28.98
N LYS A 13 -30.17 19.22 30.26
CA LYS A 13 -29.22 18.25 30.82
C LYS A 13 -29.41 16.86 30.21
N LYS A 14 -30.67 16.46 29.96
CA LYS A 14 -30.99 15.21 29.25
C LYS A 14 -30.51 15.23 27.80
N ALA A 15 -30.72 16.34 27.09
CA ALA A 15 -30.29 16.51 25.70
C ALA A 15 -28.76 16.49 25.57
N VAL A 16 -28.04 17.18 26.45
CA VAL A 16 -26.56 17.20 26.47
C VAL A 16 -25.99 15.79 26.70
N ASN A 17 -26.49 15.05 27.69
CA ASN A 17 -26.01 13.68 27.94
C ASN A 17 -26.35 12.73 26.78
N LEU A 18 -27.53 12.86 26.17
CA LEU A 18 -27.90 12.09 24.97
C LEU A 18 -26.97 12.42 23.80
N GLY A 19 -26.66 13.70 23.58
CA GLY A 19 -25.77 14.15 22.50
C GLY A 19 -24.35 13.61 22.67
N LEU A 20 -23.79 13.71 23.88
CA LEU A 20 -22.46 13.16 24.21
C LEU A 20 -22.40 11.65 23.99
N ALA A 21 -23.38 10.91 24.53
CA ALA A 21 -23.44 9.46 24.38
C ALA A 21 -23.64 9.02 22.93
N SER A 22 -24.47 9.75 22.16
CA SER A 22 -24.74 9.43 20.75
C SER A 22 -23.55 9.75 19.85
N PHE A 23 -22.87 10.89 20.04
CA PHE A 23 -21.66 11.22 19.29
C PHE A 23 -20.51 10.24 19.61
N HIS A 24 -20.36 9.85 20.88
CA HIS A 24 -19.36 8.84 21.23
C HIS A 24 -19.71 7.45 20.65
N ALA A 25 -21.00 7.11 20.57
CA ALA A 25 -21.46 5.91 19.87
C ALA A 25 -21.32 5.99 18.34
N MET A 26 -21.32 7.19 17.74
CA MET A 26 -20.90 7.36 16.34
C MET A 26 -19.41 7.04 16.19
N MET A 27 -18.56 7.53 17.10
CA MET A 27 -17.11 7.29 17.03
C MET A 27 -16.73 5.81 17.11
N PHE A 28 -17.52 5.01 17.83
CA PHE A 28 -17.38 3.54 17.87
C PHE A 28 -17.37 2.87 16.51
N SER A 29 -18.19 3.34 15.57
CA SER A 29 -18.28 2.79 14.22
C SER A 29 -17.53 3.62 13.18
N PHE A 30 -17.29 4.91 13.46
CA PHE A 30 -16.53 5.83 12.61
C PHE A 30 -15.02 5.50 12.59
N MET A 31 -14.41 5.23 13.74
CA MET A 31 -12.97 4.92 13.84
C MET A 31 -12.51 3.68 13.06
N PRO A 32 -13.20 2.53 13.09
CA PRO A 32 -12.80 1.39 12.26
C PRO A 32 -12.85 1.74 10.78
N ALA A 33 -13.86 2.50 10.35
CA ALA A 33 -14.06 2.88 8.95
C ALA A 33 -13.15 4.00 8.45
N ALA A 34 -12.53 4.77 9.35
CA ALA A 34 -11.79 5.99 9.03
C ALA A 34 -10.66 5.80 7.99
N ILE A 35 -10.08 4.60 7.90
CA ILE A 35 -8.96 4.30 7.01
C ILE A 35 -9.38 3.67 5.68
N GLN A 36 -10.67 3.38 5.48
CA GLN A 36 -11.15 2.60 4.34
C GLN A 36 -10.82 3.24 2.98
N CYS A 37 -10.99 4.55 2.85
CA CYS A 37 -10.66 5.28 1.62
C CYS A 37 -9.17 5.31 1.29
N ALA A 38 -8.30 4.98 2.26
CA ALA A 38 -6.85 5.03 2.15
C ALA A 38 -6.21 3.64 2.17
N PHE A 39 -6.96 2.56 1.92
CA PHE A 39 -6.39 1.20 1.91
C PHE A 39 -5.26 1.04 0.90
N VAL A 40 -5.36 1.68 -0.26
CA VAL A 40 -4.27 1.68 -1.26
C VAL A 40 -3.04 2.40 -0.72
N ASP A 41 -3.20 3.58 -0.12
CA ASP A 41 -2.10 4.36 0.46
C ASP A 41 -1.43 3.61 1.62
N ILE A 42 -2.22 2.96 2.47
CA ILE A 42 -1.75 2.15 3.60
C ILE A 42 -1.01 0.90 3.11
N ALA A 43 -1.54 0.23 2.09
CA ALA A 43 -0.91 -0.93 1.47
C ALA A 43 0.47 -0.57 0.89
N GLN A 44 0.55 0.59 0.22
CA GLN A 44 1.79 1.11 -0.33
C GLN A 44 2.80 1.49 0.76
N ASP A 45 2.38 2.20 1.81
CA ASP A 45 3.28 2.70 2.85
C ASP A 45 3.73 1.63 3.86
N LEU A 46 2.91 0.60 4.10
CA LEU A 46 3.24 -0.53 4.99
C LEU A 46 3.77 -1.77 4.25
N HIS A 47 3.87 -1.72 2.92
CA HIS A 47 4.31 -2.82 2.06
C HIS A 47 3.49 -4.12 2.24
N VAL A 48 2.17 -3.98 2.32
CA VAL A 48 1.21 -5.09 2.46
C VAL A 48 0.20 -5.07 1.31
N SER A 49 -0.53 -6.17 1.08
CA SER A 49 -1.61 -6.14 0.09
C SER A 49 -2.76 -5.23 0.52
N VAL A 50 -3.56 -4.71 -0.42
CA VAL A 50 -4.78 -3.94 -0.11
C VAL A 50 -5.73 -4.76 0.77
N GLN A 51 -5.80 -6.07 0.54
CA GLN A 51 -6.56 -6.99 1.39
C GLN A 51 -5.99 -7.03 2.82
N GLN A 52 -4.66 -7.11 2.99
CA GLN A 52 -4.03 -7.04 4.31
C GLN A 52 -4.26 -5.69 4.99
N ALA A 53 -4.23 -4.58 4.26
CA ALA A 53 -4.59 -3.27 4.81
C ALA A 53 -6.05 -3.25 5.33
N SER A 54 -6.98 -3.92 4.63
CA SER A 54 -8.37 -4.08 5.09
C SER A 54 -8.50 -4.88 6.39
N TYR A 55 -7.53 -5.75 6.70
CA TYR A 55 -7.51 -6.51 7.96
C TYR A 55 -7.28 -5.61 9.17
N LEU A 56 -6.69 -4.42 9.03
CA LEU A 56 -6.61 -3.42 10.11
C LEU A 56 -7.98 -2.92 10.55
N THR A 57 -8.95 -2.88 9.64
CA THR A 57 -10.35 -2.57 9.94
C THR A 57 -11.07 -3.78 10.52
N SER A 58 -10.81 -4.97 9.96
CA SER A 58 -11.40 -6.22 10.45
C SER A 58 -10.97 -6.52 11.90
N LEU A 59 -9.67 -6.45 12.20
CA LEU A 59 -9.13 -6.59 13.56
C LEU A 59 -9.83 -5.66 14.55
N PHE A 60 -10.02 -4.39 14.15
CA PHE A 60 -10.72 -3.39 14.95
C PHE A 60 -12.15 -3.85 15.25
N ILE A 61 -12.91 -4.26 14.23
CA ILE A 61 -14.29 -4.76 14.37
C ILE A 61 -14.38 -5.98 15.29
N GLY A 62 -13.46 -6.95 15.15
CA GLY A 62 -13.43 -8.15 15.99
C GLY A 62 -13.22 -7.83 17.46
N ILE A 63 -12.29 -6.92 17.76
CA ILE A 63 -12.03 -6.47 19.13
C ILE A 63 -13.23 -5.72 19.69
N LEU A 64 -13.87 -4.82 18.93
CA LEU A 64 -15.10 -4.11 19.36
C LEU A 64 -16.20 -5.08 19.82
N GLY A 65 -16.35 -6.22 19.12
CA GLY A 65 -17.32 -7.25 19.48
C GLY A 65 -17.04 -7.87 20.85
N VAL A 66 -15.81 -8.31 21.08
CA VAL A 66 -15.42 -9.00 22.32
C VAL A 66 -15.35 -8.04 23.51
N SER A 67 -14.77 -6.85 23.32
CA SER A 67 -14.56 -5.90 24.41
C SER A 67 -15.85 -5.30 24.93
N ALA A 68 -16.91 -5.24 24.11
CA ALA A 68 -18.24 -4.82 24.58
C ALA A 68 -18.78 -5.68 25.74
N LEU A 69 -18.43 -6.97 25.80
CA LEU A 69 -18.78 -7.88 26.90
C LEU A 69 -18.01 -7.54 28.18
N PHE A 70 -16.77 -7.06 28.03
CA PHE A 70 -15.89 -6.69 29.14
C PHE A 70 -16.38 -5.41 29.86
N TRP A 71 -16.82 -4.40 29.11
CA TRP A 71 -17.16 -3.11 29.68
C TRP A 71 -18.54 -3.04 30.34
N ALA A 72 -19.47 -3.93 29.97
CA ALA A 72 -20.83 -3.92 30.50
C ALA A 72 -20.90 -4.15 32.03
N PRO A 73 -20.23 -5.16 32.63
CA PRO A 73 -20.19 -5.33 34.08
C PRO A 73 -19.50 -4.18 34.79
N LEU A 74 -18.38 -3.68 34.25
CA LEU A 74 -17.63 -2.56 34.83
C LEU A 74 -18.48 -1.28 34.93
N ALA A 75 -19.25 -0.99 33.89
CA ALA A 75 -20.15 0.16 33.88
C ALA A 75 -21.33 -0.01 34.87
N HIS A 76 -21.72 -1.25 35.20
CA HIS A 76 -22.72 -1.53 36.23
C HIS A 76 -22.15 -1.23 37.62
N THR A 77 -20.90 -1.58 37.87
CA THR A 77 -20.28 -1.43 39.19
C THR A 77 -19.77 -0.01 39.47
N PHE A 78 -19.13 0.63 38.48
CA PHE A 78 -18.46 1.93 38.66
C PHE A 78 -19.24 3.12 38.09
N GLY A 79 -20.36 2.89 37.39
CA GLY A 79 -21.13 3.92 36.71
C GLY A 79 -20.74 4.14 35.25
N ARG A 80 -21.55 4.90 34.51
CA ARG A 80 -21.35 5.16 33.07
C ARG A 80 -20.29 6.22 32.82
N ARG A 81 -20.27 7.29 33.63
CA ARG A 81 -19.39 8.45 33.40
C ARG A 81 -17.91 8.09 33.52
N PRO A 82 -17.45 7.36 34.57
CA PRO A 82 -16.04 6.97 34.67
C PRO A 82 -15.61 6.06 33.51
N VAL A 83 -16.47 5.15 33.07
CA VAL A 83 -16.19 4.28 31.93
C VAL A 83 -16.04 5.08 30.64
N TYR A 84 -16.87 6.08 30.38
CA TYR A 84 -16.70 6.95 29.21
C TYR A 84 -15.42 7.78 29.24
N LEU A 85 -14.97 8.26 30.41
CA LEU A 85 -13.72 9.01 30.51
C LEU A 85 -12.50 8.11 30.26
N VAL A 86 -12.47 6.90 30.83
CA VAL A 86 -11.40 5.92 30.59
C VAL A 86 -11.38 5.48 29.12
N SER A 87 -12.56 5.25 28.56
CA SER A 87 -12.76 4.94 27.14
C SER A 87 -12.11 5.99 26.23
N LEU A 88 -12.40 7.27 26.46
CA LEU A 88 -11.88 8.37 25.63
C LEU A 88 -10.38 8.59 25.80
N ALA A 89 -9.86 8.48 27.03
CA ALA A 89 -8.42 8.60 27.30
C ALA A 89 -7.62 7.47 26.65
N GLY A 90 -8.11 6.22 26.74
CA GLY A 90 -7.47 5.08 26.13
C GLY A 90 -7.53 5.10 24.59
N SER A 91 -8.66 5.50 24.00
CA SER A 91 -8.77 5.64 22.55
C SER A 91 -7.94 6.80 22.00
N LEU A 92 -7.80 7.90 22.76
CA LEU A 92 -6.88 8.99 22.44
C LEU A 92 -5.44 8.48 22.34
N LEU A 93 -4.96 7.78 23.36
CA LEU A 93 -3.60 7.23 23.39
C LEU A 93 -3.38 6.22 22.27
N GLY A 94 -4.35 5.35 21.99
CA GLY A 94 -4.30 4.42 20.88
C GLY A 94 -4.18 5.12 19.51
N ASN A 95 -4.94 6.20 19.29
CA ASN A 95 -4.88 6.97 18.04
C ASN A 95 -3.57 7.77 17.90
N VAL A 96 -3.05 8.35 18.98
CA VAL A 96 -1.70 8.95 18.98
C VAL A 96 -0.65 7.88 18.66
N GLY A 97 -0.77 6.69 19.25
CA GLY A 97 0.05 5.53 18.94
C GLY A 97 0.02 5.19 17.46
N CYS A 98 -1.16 5.09 16.84
CA CYS A 98 -1.33 4.84 15.40
C CYS A 98 -0.61 5.90 14.53
N GLY A 99 -0.68 7.17 14.92
CA GLY A 99 0.00 8.27 14.23
C GLY A 99 1.53 8.23 14.36
N LEU A 100 2.05 7.61 15.42
CA LEU A 100 3.49 7.52 15.74
C LEU A 100 4.12 6.16 15.41
N SER A 101 3.34 5.12 15.12
CA SER A 101 3.81 3.72 14.94
C SER A 101 4.76 3.45 13.74
N GLY A 102 5.31 4.48 13.09
CA GLY A 102 6.25 4.34 11.98
C GLY A 102 5.64 3.66 10.74
N ARG A 103 6.42 2.84 10.04
CA ARG A 103 5.99 2.03 8.87
C ARG A 103 5.72 0.55 9.22
N SER A 104 5.46 0.23 10.49
CA SER A 104 5.23 -1.15 10.91
C SER A 104 3.73 -1.48 10.94
N TYR A 105 3.31 -2.44 10.09
CA TYR A 105 1.95 -2.97 10.10
C TYR A 105 1.55 -3.52 11.48
N GLY A 106 2.45 -4.24 12.15
CA GLY A 106 2.20 -4.80 13.47
C GLY A 106 1.97 -3.72 14.53
N ALA A 107 2.77 -2.65 14.53
CA ALA A 107 2.62 -1.55 15.47
C ALA A 107 1.27 -0.81 15.27
N VAL A 108 0.92 -0.51 14.01
CA VAL A 108 -0.39 0.09 13.69
C VAL A 108 -1.54 -0.85 14.11
N ALA A 109 -1.42 -2.16 13.86
CA ALA A 109 -2.42 -3.14 14.26
C ALA A 109 -2.62 -3.18 15.78
N VAL A 110 -1.53 -3.16 16.57
CA VAL A 110 -1.60 -3.13 18.05
C VAL A 110 -2.21 -1.83 18.55
N CYS A 111 -1.79 -0.67 18.03
CA CYS A 111 -2.38 0.61 18.43
C CYS A 111 -3.87 0.69 18.07
N ARG A 112 -4.26 0.19 16.89
CA ARG A 112 -5.67 0.07 16.50
C ARG A 112 -6.44 -0.90 17.40
N ALA A 113 -5.83 -2.00 17.82
CA ALA A 113 -6.41 -2.94 18.77
C ALA A 113 -6.68 -2.29 20.13
N ILE A 114 -5.74 -1.48 20.63
CA ILE A 114 -5.90 -0.69 21.86
C ILE A 114 -7.05 0.32 21.68
N THR A 115 -7.05 1.09 20.58
CA THR A 115 -8.15 2.03 20.29
C THR A 115 -9.50 1.33 20.27
N ALA A 116 -9.60 0.16 19.62
CA ALA A 116 -10.82 -0.63 19.54
C ALA A 116 -11.32 -1.06 20.91
N PHE A 117 -10.44 -1.62 21.75
CA PHE A 117 -10.80 -2.05 23.10
C PHE A 117 -11.38 -0.89 23.91
N PHE A 118 -10.75 0.29 23.87
CA PHE A 118 -11.17 1.44 24.67
C PHE A 118 -12.39 2.17 24.11
N VAL A 119 -12.62 2.25 22.80
CA VAL A 119 -13.82 2.93 22.24
C VAL A 119 -15.11 2.09 22.36
N SER A 120 -14.98 0.78 22.54
CA SER A 120 -16.09 -0.19 22.56
C SER A 120 -17.23 -0.01 23.59
N PRO A 121 -17.05 0.60 24.80
CA PRO A 121 -18.13 0.70 25.80
C PRO A 121 -19.39 1.38 25.26
N THR A 122 -19.23 2.34 24.36
CA THR A 122 -20.31 3.13 23.79
C THR A 122 -21.34 2.32 23.01
N GLY A 123 -20.89 1.25 22.34
CA GLY A 123 -21.78 0.34 21.62
C GLY A 123 -22.75 -0.38 22.56
N ALA A 124 -22.31 -0.74 23.76
CA ALA A 124 -23.13 -1.47 24.75
C ALA A 124 -23.92 -0.55 25.69
N LEU A 125 -23.37 0.62 26.05
CA LEU A 125 -23.94 1.48 27.10
C LEU A 125 -24.99 2.47 26.59
N GLY A 126 -25.03 2.77 25.29
CA GLY A 126 -25.95 3.78 24.76
C GLY A 126 -27.44 3.44 24.93
N THR A 127 -27.81 2.16 24.76
CA THR A 127 -29.18 1.70 25.00
C THR A 127 -29.59 1.83 26.47
N ALA A 128 -28.63 1.66 27.39
CA ALA A 128 -28.82 1.80 28.84
C ALA A 128 -29.02 3.28 29.22
N VAL A 129 -28.15 4.17 28.74
CA VAL A 129 -28.24 5.62 28.97
C VAL A 129 -29.60 6.17 28.52
N VAL A 130 -30.07 5.78 27.34
CA VAL A 130 -31.40 6.20 26.85
C VAL A 130 -32.53 5.71 27.75
N SER A 131 -32.42 4.47 28.25
CA SER A 131 -33.44 3.87 29.13
C SER A 131 -33.48 4.45 30.53
N GLU A 132 -32.34 4.90 31.05
CA GLU A 132 -32.18 5.49 32.38
C GLU A 132 -32.61 6.97 32.41
N VAL A 133 -32.50 7.68 31.27
CA VAL A 133 -32.75 9.14 31.18
C VAL A 133 -34.15 9.50 30.66
N PHE A 134 -34.78 8.66 29.83
CA PHE A 134 -36.04 8.98 29.14
C PHE A 134 -37.19 8.02 29.47
N PHE A 135 -38.37 8.60 29.68
CA PHE A 135 -39.62 7.84 29.86
C PHE A 135 -40.02 7.04 28.62
N TYR A 136 -40.77 5.95 28.84
CA TYR A 136 -41.23 4.99 27.81
C TYR A 136 -41.83 5.64 26.55
N ARG A 137 -42.59 6.74 26.69
CA ARG A 137 -43.24 7.45 25.56
C ARG A 137 -42.25 8.11 24.60
N HIS A 138 -41.07 8.50 25.07
CA HIS A 138 -40.04 9.20 24.28
C HIS A 138 -38.82 8.32 23.99
N ARG A 139 -38.69 7.18 24.68
CA ARG A 139 -37.57 6.24 24.58
C ARG A 139 -37.31 5.77 23.15
N GLY A 140 -38.37 5.43 22.39
CA GLY A 140 -38.24 4.96 21.01
C GLY A 140 -37.53 5.96 20.09
N ARG A 141 -37.96 7.23 20.10
CA ARG A 141 -37.34 8.31 19.32
C ARG A 141 -35.89 8.57 19.71
N CYS A 142 -35.58 8.61 21.01
CA CYS A 142 -34.21 8.82 21.49
C CYS A 142 -33.29 7.63 21.17
N LEU A 143 -33.82 6.41 21.21
CA LEU A 143 -33.10 5.21 20.80
C LEU A 143 -32.82 5.21 19.28
N GLY A 144 -33.77 5.72 18.47
CA GLY A 144 -33.56 5.94 17.04
C GLY A 144 -32.41 6.92 16.76
N VAL A 145 -32.35 8.06 17.47
CA VAL A 145 -31.23 9.02 17.36
C VAL A 145 -29.89 8.35 17.64
N TRP A 146 -29.80 7.57 18.72
CA TRP A 146 -28.58 6.83 19.05
C TRP A 146 -28.23 5.79 17.97
N THR A 147 -29.24 5.05 17.49
CA THR A 147 -29.06 3.99 16.48
C THR A 147 -28.54 4.56 15.15
N VAL A 148 -29.10 5.68 14.68
CA VAL A 148 -28.60 6.39 13.47
C VAL A 148 -27.17 6.82 13.64
N MET A 149 -26.81 7.39 14.79
CA MET A 149 -25.44 7.84 15.02
C MET A 149 -24.47 6.66 14.95
N THR A 150 -24.82 5.50 15.49
CA THR A 150 -23.98 4.30 15.36
C THR A 150 -23.86 3.77 13.94
N THR A 151 -24.83 3.97 13.06
CA THR A 151 -24.79 3.41 11.70
C THR A 151 -24.22 4.39 10.67
N VAL A 152 -24.53 5.69 10.79
CA VAL A 152 -23.99 6.75 9.93
C VAL A 152 -22.48 6.95 10.14
N GLY A 153 -21.95 6.63 11.33
CA GLY A 153 -20.51 6.71 11.59
C GLY A 153 -19.65 5.95 10.57
N ILE A 154 -20.08 4.77 10.13
CA ILE A 154 -19.31 3.92 9.19
C ILE A 154 -19.10 4.64 7.84
N PRO A 155 -20.14 5.02 7.08
CA PRO A 155 -19.94 5.66 5.78
C PRO A 155 -19.52 7.14 5.86
N LEU A 156 -19.74 7.82 7.00
CA LEU A 156 -19.29 9.21 7.16
C LEU A 156 -17.77 9.32 7.27
N ALA A 157 -17.09 8.32 7.85
CA ALA A 157 -15.65 8.38 8.05
C ALA A 157 -14.85 8.43 6.73
N PRO A 158 -15.10 7.55 5.74
CA PRO A 158 -14.44 7.63 4.43
C PRO A 158 -14.74 8.93 3.68
N VAL A 159 -15.95 9.49 3.82
CA VAL A 159 -16.31 10.79 3.20
C VAL A 159 -15.42 11.90 3.74
N VAL A 160 -15.24 11.98 5.06
CA VAL A 160 -14.39 13.01 5.69
C VAL A 160 -12.92 12.75 5.40
N PHE A 161 -12.47 11.51 5.58
CA PHE A 161 -11.05 11.19 5.53
C PHE A 161 -10.51 10.94 4.12
N GLY A 162 -11.35 10.75 3.12
CA GLY A 162 -10.91 10.72 1.71
C GLY A 162 -10.20 12.01 1.32
N PHE A 163 -10.72 13.16 1.75
CA PHE A 163 -10.08 14.46 1.54
C PHE A 163 -8.78 14.60 2.34
N VAL A 164 -8.76 14.15 3.59
CA VAL A 164 -7.55 14.22 4.44
C VAL A 164 -6.43 13.35 3.87
N ALA A 165 -6.75 12.13 3.46
CA ALA A 165 -5.82 11.19 2.85
C ALA A 165 -5.18 11.76 1.58
N LEU A 166 -6.00 12.33 0.68
CA LEU A 166 -5.50 12.87 -0.58
C LEU A 166 -4.66 14.15 -0.40
N ARG A 167 -5.03 15.04 0.52
CA ARG A 167 -4.43 16.38 0.62
C ARG A 167 -3.21 16.45 1.54
N VAL A 168 -3.20 15.65 2.61
CA VAL A 168 -2.18 15.74 3.67
C VAL A 168 -1.59 14.37 4.02
N GLY A 169 -2.18 13.28 3.52
CA GLY A 169 -1.72 11.91 3.73
C GLY A 169 -2.53 11.15 4.80
N TYR A 170 -2.64 9.84 4.63
CA TYR A 170 -3.53 9.00 5.45
C TYR A 170 -3.17 8.97 6.95
N ARG A 171 -1.91 9.24 7.34
CA ARG A 171 -1.50 9.28 8.76
C ARG A 171 -2.21 10.38 9.54
N TRP A 172 -2.59 11.47 8.88
CA TRP A 172 -3.37 12.56 9.51
C TRP A 172 -4.77 12.13 9.92
N ILE A 173 -5.30 11.04 9.38
CA ILE A 173 -6.55 10.43 9.85
C ILE A 173 -6.43 10.10 11.35
N TYR A 174 -5.32 9.51 11.77
CA TYR A 174 -5.09 9.15 13.17
C TYR A 174 -4.97 10.37 14.08
N TRP A 175 -4.27 11.42 13.61
CA TRP A 175 -4.17 12.68 14.34
C TRP A 175 -5.51 13.39 14.48
N SER A 176 -6.32 13.43 13.43
CA SER A 176 -7.68 13.97 13.48
C SER A 176 -8.58 13.19 14.45
N LEU A 177 -8.47 11.85 14.48
CA LEU A 177 -9.19 11.02 15.43
C LEU A 177 -8.72 11.27 16.88
N ALA A 178 -7.41 11.41 17.11
CA ALA A 178 -6.84 11.77 18.40
C ALA A 178 -7.37 13.12 18.89
N ILE A 179 -7.34 14.16 18.04
CA ILE A 179 -7.89 15.48 18.36
C ILE A 179 -9.38 15.37 18.71
N THR A 180 -10.13 14.60 17.93
CA THR A 180 -11.56 14.36 18.19
C THR A 180 -11.79 13.71 19.55
N ASN A 181 -11.02 12.67 19.91
CA ASN A 181 -11.11 12.04 21.23
C ASN A 181 -10.74 12.98 22.37
N PHE A 182 -9.72 13.82 22.18
CA PHE A 182 -9.31 14.82 23.17
C PHE A 182 -10.43 15.83 23.43
N VAL A 183 -11.06 16.34 22.37
CA VAL A 183 -12.23 17.23 22.49
C VAL A 183 -13.40 16.50 23.17
N GLN A 184 -13.70 15.27 22.79
CA GLN A 184 -14.75 14.47 23.44
C GLN A 184 -14.47 14.24 24.92
N LEU A 185 -13.22 14.01 25.30
CA LEU A 185 -12.78 13.80 26.69
C LEU A 185 -13.05 15.05 27.52
N ILE A 186 -12.68 16.23 26.99
CA ILE A 186 -12.97 17.53 27.61
C ILE A 186 -14.48 17.70 27.78
N LEU A 187 -15.27 17.49 26.72
CA LEU A 187 -16.71 17.67 26.79
C LEU A 187 -17.39 16.71 27.77
N HIS A 188 -16.99 15.43 27.82
CA HIS A 188 -17.51 14.47 28.79
C HIS A 188 -17.08 14.80 30.22
N TYR A 189 -15.88 15.35 30.41
CA TYR A 189 -15.39 15.74 31.72
C TYR A 189 -16.24 16.86 32.32
N PHE A 190 -16.51 17.91 31.54
CA PHE A 190 -17.25 19.10 31.99
C PHE A 190 -18.77 18.92 31.99
N PHE A 191 -19.33 18.28 30.97
CA PHE A 191 -20.79 18.26 30.75
C PHE A 191 -21.43 16.88 30.99
N GLY A 192 -20.64 15.79 30.99
CA GLY A 192 -21.15 14.43 31.22
C GLY A 192 -21.60 14.22 32.66
N SER A 193 -22.81 13.69 32.85
CA SER A 193 -23.39 13.36 34.16
C SER A 193 -23.56 11.85 34.32
N GLU A 194 -23.49 11.34 35.56
CA GLU A 194 -23.72 9.92 35.84
C GLU A 194 -25.20 9.58 35.72
N THR A 195 -25.54 8.57 34.91
CA THR A 195 -26.95 8.15 34.65
C THR A 195 -27.37 6.96 35.50
N ARG A 196 -26.44 6.20 36.08
CA ARG A 196 -26.80 5.09 36.95
C ARG A 196 -27.30 5.62 38.30
N TYR A 197 -28.53 5.29 38.65
CA TYR A 197 -29.17 5.68 39.91
C TYR A 197 -29.56 4.45 40.73
N GLU A 198 -29.24 4.47 42.02
CA GLU A 198 -29.59 3.42 42.98
C GLU A 198 -30.37 4.07 44.13
N PRO A 199 -31.67 3.74 44.32
CA PRO A 199 -32.48 4.33 45.37
C PRO A 199 -31.90 3.97 46.74
N THR A 200 -31.66 4.97 47.59
CA THR A 200 -31.29 4.68 48.98
C THR A 200 -32.51 4.06 49.67
N PRO A 201 -32.42 2.87 50.31
CA PRO A 201 -33.57 2.31 51.00
C PRO A 201 -34.00 3.25 52.11
N THR A 202 -35.23 3.75 52.01
CA THR A 202 -35.86 4.60 53.01
C THR A 202 -35.85 3.87 54.35
N ARG A 203 -35.12 4.44 55.32
CA ARG A 203 -35.13 4.00 56.71
C ARG A 203 -36.59 3.98 57.16
N THR A 204 -37.11 2.79 57.45
CA THR A 204 -38.42 2.56 58.03
C THR A 204 -38.57 3.46 59.25
N ILE A 205 -39.54 4.38 59.21
CA ILE A 205 -39.90 5.19 60.38
C ILE A 205 -40.53 4.21 61.38
N ILE A 206 -39.71 3.67 62.27
CA ILE A 206 -40.17 3.10 63.54
C ILE A 206 -40.12 4.25 64.54
N THR A 207 -41.29 4.57 65.07
CA THR A 207 -41.52 5.43 66.22
C THR A 207 -40.71 4.96 67.42
N SER A 208 -39.72 5.73 67.84
CA SER A 208 -39.27 5.75 69.24
C SER A 208 -38.60 7.08 69.56
N THR A 209 -39.25 7.80 70.45
CA THR A 209 -38.76 8.93 71.24
C THR A 209 -37.41 8.65 71.89
N SER A 210 -36.38 9.41 71.51
CA SER A 210 -35.31 9.83 72.41
C SER A 210 -34.50 10.95 71.75
N PHE A 211 -34.61 12.13 72.34
CA PHE A 211 -33.82 13.31 72.06
C PHE A 211 -32.39 13.06 72.58
N SER A 212 -31.39 13.05 71.71
CA SER A 212 -30.01 13.30 72.12
C SER A 212 -29.26 14.01 71.00
N SER A 213 -28.99 15.27 71.28
CA SER A 213 -28.15 16.20 70.55
C SER A 213 -26.72 15.71 70.42
N SER A 214 -26.29 15.43 69.19
CA SER A 214 -24.89 15.57 68.79
C SER A 214 -24.83 15.90 67.30
N SER A 215 -24.57 17.17 67.04
CA SER A 215 -24.40 17.81 65.75
C SER A 215 -23.25 17.22 64.94
N SER A 216 -23.57 16.65 63.79
CA SER A 216 -22.71 16.68 62.59
C SER A 216 -23.59 16.62 61.34
N PHE A 217 -24.46 17.62 61.22
CA PHE A 217 -25.14 17.94 59.97
C PHE A 217 -24.10 18.62 59.07
N SER A 218 -23.62 17.93 58.04
CA SER A 218 -22.95 18.61 56.93
C SER A 218 -23.96 18.76 55.79
N PRO A 219 -24.49 19.97 55.56
CA PRO A 219 -25.32 20.26 54.41
C PRO A 219 -24.41 20.43 53.19
N SER A 220 -24.67 19.71 52.10
CA SER A 220 -24.13 20.11 50.80
C SER A 220 -25.18 19.95 49.69
N ALA A 221 -26.30 20.62 49.88
CA ALA A 221 -26.98 21.28 48.77
C ALA A 221 -26.35 22.67 48.61
N SER A 222 -26.14 23.08 47.35
CA SER A 222 -25.71 24.41 46.86
C SER A 222 -24.32 24.94 47.25
N SER A 223 -23.37 24.80 46.31
CA SER A 223 -22.47 25.91 45.94
C SER A 223 -22.30 25.95 44.41
N PRO A 224 -22.29 27.13 43.75
CA PRO A 224 -22.06 27.28 42.33
C PRO A 224 -20.56 27.32 42.05
N HIS A 225 -19.89 26.17 42.08
CA HIS A 225 -18.50 26.06 41.62
C HIS A 225 -18.47 25.38 40.24
N PRO A 226 -17.87 26.01 39.20
CA PRO A 226 -17.97 25.53 37.81
C PRO A 226 -17.11 24.28 37.49
N TRP A 227 -16.48 23.64 38.48
CA TRP A 227 -15.50 22.58 38.25
C TRP A 227 -15.85 21.30 39.02
N PRO A 228 -16.14 20.16 38.35
CA PRO A 228 -16.38 18.90 39.05
C PRO A 228 -15.04 18.32 39.53
N ARG A 229 -14.78 18.36 40.84
CA ARG A 229 -13.67 17.61 41.45
C ARG A 229 -13.87 16.12 41.16
N LEU A 230 -12.84 15.46 40.61
CA LEU A 230 -12.77 14.02 40.40
C LEU A 230 -12.77 13.32 41.78
N LYS A 231 -13.94 13.17 42.42
CA LYS A 231 -14.05 12.36 43.64
C LYS A 231 -13.65 10.93 43.28
N LYS A 232 -12.82 10.30 44.15
CA LYS A 232 -12.34 8.90 44.07
C LYS A 232 -13.35 7.99 43.38
N LEU A 233 -12.90 7.14 42.44
CA LEU A 233 -13.68 6.06 41.82
C LEU A 233 -14.46 5.30 42.91
N ARG A 234 -15.73 5.67 43.11
CA ARG A 234 -16.57 5.09 44.15
C ARG A 234 -17.38 4.00 43.48
N ARG A 235 -17.24 2.78 43.99
CA ARG A 235 -18.11 1.66 43.64
C ARG A 235 -19.56 2.04 43.96
N ILE A 236 -20.43 1.98 42.95
CA ILE A 236 -21.87 2.27 43.07
C ILE A 236 -22.58 1.00 43.53
N ASP A 237 -22.40 -0.10 42.81
CA ASP A 237 -22.99 -1.40 43.15
C ASP A 237 -22.11 -2.18 44.15
N PRO A 238 -22.61 -2.52 45.36
CA PRO A 238 -21.82 -3.21 46.38
C PRO A 238 -21.49 -4.68 46.04
N ASN A 239 -22.17 -5.31 45.08
CA ASN A 239 -21.99 -6.74 44.77
C ASN A 239 -20.61 -7.02 44.13
N PRO A 240 -19.84 -8.04 44.59
CA PRO A 240 -18.55 -8.44 44.03
C PRO A 240 -18.68 -8.81 42.53
N ILE A 241 -17.75 -8.33 41.69
CA ILE A 241 -17.74 -8.68 40.26
C ILE A 241 -17.19 -10.11 40.13
N GLY A 242 -17.99 -11.04 39.62
CA GLY A 242 -17.56 -12.41 39.34
C GLY A 242 -17.22 -12.62 37.87
N TRP A 243 -16.44 -13.66 37.55
CA TRP A 243 -16.13 -14.03 36.16
C TRP A 243 -17.40 -14.35 35.34
N TYR A 244 -18.45 -14.84 36.01
CA TYR A 244 -19.73 -15.14 35.38
C TYR A 244 -20.44 -13.88 34.84
N ASP A 245 -20.25 -12.70 35.44
CA ASP A 245 -20.91 -11.47 34.99
C ASP A 245 -20.47 -11.04 33.59
N PHE A 246 -19.24 -11.36 33.22
CA PHE A 246 -18.68 -11.13 31.87
C PHE A 246 -19.23 -12.12 30.83
N ALA A 247 -19.54 -13.35 31.25
CA ALA A 247 -20.10 -14.39 30.38
C ALA A 247 -21.64 -14.36 30.34
N ARG A 248 -22.30 -13.70 31.30
CA ARG A 248 -23.76 -13.62 31.44
C ARG A 248 -24.46 -13.16 30.14
N PRO A 249 -23.97 -12.15 29.39
CA PRO A 249 -24.60 -11.78 28.11
C PRO A 249 -24.64 -12.92 27.08
N LEU A 250 -23.70 -13.87 27.11
CA LEU A 250 -23.69 -15.00 26.17
C LEU A 250 -24.83 -15.99 26.43
N THR A 251 -25.39 -16.01 27.65
CA THR A 251 -26.54 -16.87 27.98
C THR A 251 -27.80 -16.51 27.16
N PHE A 252 -27.87 -15.32 26.57
CA PHE A 252 -28.98 -14.94 25.69
C PHE A 252 -29.06 -15.78 24.40
N VAL A 253 -28.02 -16.53 24.03
CA VAL A 253 -28.09 -17.50 22.93
C VAL A 253 -29.11 -18.62 23.19
N THR A 254 -29.35 -18.97 24.46
CA THR A 254 -30.34 -20.00 24.81
C THR A 254 -31.77 -19.46 24.81
N ARG A 255 -31.94 -18.13 24.70
CA ARG A 255 -33.24 -17.48 24.58
C ARG A 255 -33.56 -17.28 23.12
N TRP A 256 -34.42 -18.14 22.60
CA TRP A 256 -34.69 -18.25 21.17
C TRP A 256 -35.23 -16.94 20.55
N ARG A 257 -35.94 -16.12 21.33
CA ARG A 257 -36.39 -14.78 20.90
C ARG A 257 -35.23 -13.81 20.61
N VAL A 258 -34.15 -13.90 21.38
CA VAL A 258 -32.96 -13.04 21.19
C VAL A 258 -31.99 -13.67 20.20
N ALA A 259 -31.81 -14.99 20.23
CA ALA A 259 -30.91 -15.71 19.33
C ALA A 259 -31.30 -15.55 17.84
N ILE A 260 -32.60 -15.67 17.50
CA ILE A 260 -33.07 -15.40 16.14
C ILE A 260 -32.76 -13.97 15.73
N VAL A 261 -33.08 -13.01 16.59
CA VAL A 261 -32.86 -11.59 16.29
C VAL A 261 -31.38 -11.28 16.11
N ALA A 262 -30.51 -11.86 16.95
CA ALA A 262 -29.06 -11.74 16.84
C ALA A 262 -28.54 -12.26 15.50
N ALA A 263 -28.98 -13.45 15.09
CA ALA A 263 -28.59 -14.06 13.82
C ALA A 263 -29.09 -13.23 12.62
N SER A 264 -30.36 -12.84 12.63
CA SER A 264 -30.96 -12.01 11.57
C SER A 264 -30.23 -10.67 11.42
N PHE A 265 -29.92 -10.03 12.56
CA PHE A 265 -29.22 -8.76 12.59
C PHE A 265 -27.79 -8.89 12.08
N ALA A 266 -27.07 -9.94 12.46
CA ALA A 266 -25.71 -10.18 12.01
C ALA A 266 -25.61 -10.40 10.50
N VAL A 267 -26.52 -11.19 9.91
CA VAL A 267 -26.53 -11.45 8.47
C VAL A 267 -26.87 -10.20 7.67
N ILE A 268 -27.84 -9.40 8.13
CA ILE A 268 -28.19 -8.15 7.43
C ILE A 268 -27.09 -7.11 7.55
N PHE A 269 -26.47 -6.99 8.72
CA PHE A 269 -25.33 -6.10 8.92
C PHE A 269 -24.14 -6.48 8.03
N LEU A 270 -23.88 -7.79 7.89
CA LEU A 270 -22.81 -8.30 7.04
C LEU A 270 -22.99 -7.89 5.57
N TRP A 271 -24.19 -8.09 5.02
CA TRP A 271 -24.45 -7.87 3.59
C TRP A 271 -24.85 -6.43 3.25
N GLY A 272 -25.71 -5.82 4.06
CA GLY A 272 -26.22 -4.47 3.82
C GLY A 272 -25.35 -3.35 4.39
N SER A 273 -24.24 -3.69 5.08
CA SER A 273 -23.29 -2.69 5.58
C SER A 273 -21.84 -3.12 5.33
N ILE A 274 -21.36 -4.22 5.92
CA ILE A 274 -19.92 -4.57 5.92
C ILE A 274 -19.39 -4.84 4.51
N LEU A 275 -20.09 -5.66 3.71
CA LEU A 275 -19.73 -5.91 2.31
C LEU A 275 -19.56 -4.59 1.55
N LEU A 276 -20.57 -3.72 1.61
CA LEU A 276 -20.60 -2.49 0.82
C LEU A 276 -19.49 -1.51 1.24
N ASN A 277 -19.26 -1.34 2.55
CA ASN A 277 -18.25 -0.39 3.05
C ASN A 277 -16.81 -0.88 2.84
N LEU A 278 -16.56 -2.20 2.78
CA LEU A 278 -15.21 -2.74 2.64
C LEU A 278 -14.86 -3.11 1.20
N GLU A 279 -15.82 -3.52 0.37
CA GLU A 279 -15.54 -3.89 -1.01
C GLU A 279 -15.52 -2.68 -1.95
N ILE A 280 -16.27 -1.59 -1.69
CA ILE A 280 -16.18 -0.37 -2.51
C ILE A 280 -14.75 0.19 -2.56
N PRO A 281 -14.04 0.39 -1.44
CA PRO A 281 -12.66 0.89 -1.45
C PRO A 281 -11.61 -0.08 -2.02
N GLN A 282 -11.96 -1.36 -2.22
CA GLN A 282 -11.08 -2.34 -2.84
C GLN A 282 -11.36 -2.47 -4.34
N ILE A 283 -12.63 -2.57 -4.73
CA ILE A 283 -13.07 -2.79 -6.12
C ILE A 283 -12.96 -1.50 -6.94
N PHE A 284 -13.43 -0.36 -6.41
CA PHE A 284 -13.60 0.85 -7.23
C PHE A 284 -12.27 1.49 -7.64
N PRO A 285 -11.23 1.58 -6.79
CA PRO A 285 -9.90 2.01 -7.21
C PRO A 285 -9.31 1.12 -8.29
N ALA A 286 -9.40 -0.21 -8.12
CA ALA A 286 -8.87 -1.17 -9.08
C ALA A 286 -9.63 -1.13 -10.42
N LYS A 287 -10.96 -0.98 -10.39
CA LYS A 287 -11.81 -1.03 -11.58
C LYS A 287 -11.95 0.30 -12.32
N PHE A 288 -11.95 1.41 -11.59
CA PHE A 288 -12.26 2.74 -12.14
C PHE A 288 -11.15 3.78 -11.93
N GLY A 289 -10.02 3.42 -11.28
CA GLY A 289 -8.90 4.34 -11.04
C GLY A 289 -9.20 5.48 -10.06
N LEU A 290 -10.16 5.28 -9.14
CA LEU A 290 -10.55 6.31 -8.18
C LEU A 290 -9.46 6.57 -7.14
N ASN A 291 -9.19 7.86 -6.85
CA ASN A 291 -8.31 8.27 -5.76
C ASN A 291 -9.04 8.22 -4.39
N PRO A 292 -8.34 8.39 -3.24
CA PRO A 292 -8.95 8.30 -1.91
C PRO A 292 -10.15 9.23 -1.69
N GLN A 293 -10.14 10.44 -2.25
CA GLN A 293 -11.25 11.39 -2.14
C GLN A 293 -12.48 10.86 -2.89
N ASP A 294 -12.28 10.41 -4.13
CA ASP A 294 -13.36 9.88 -4.97
C ASP A 294 -13.98 8.63 -4.35
N VAL A 295 -13.16 7.73 -3.79
CA VAL A 295 -13.62 6.56 -3.02
C VAL A 295 -14.44 6.98 -1.81
N GLY A 296 -13.98 8.00 -1.06
CA GLY A 296 -14.70 8.58 0.06
C GLY A 296 -16.11 9.01 -0.33
N LEU A 297 -16.25 9.74 -1.45
CA LEU A 297 -17.52 10.24 -1.96
C LEU A 297 -18.52 9.14 -2.33
N GLN A 298 -18.06 7.94 -2.70
CA GLN A 298 -18.96 6.83 -3.03
C GLN A 298 -19.83 6.39 -1.83
N ASN A 299 -19.33 6.61 -0.60
CA ASN A 299 -20.03 6.27 0.63
C ASN A 299 -21.24 7.19 0.92
N MET A 300 -21.42 8.28 0.18
CA MET A 300 -22.63 9.12 0.26
C MET A 300 -23.91 8.32 -0.03
N ALA A 301 -23.85 7.32 -0.92
CA ALA A 301 -24.99 6.45 -1.21
C ALA A 301 -25.45 5.67 0.03
N ILE A 302 -24.51 5.19 0.83
CA ILE A 302 -24.79 4.47 2.09
C ILE A 302 -25.42 5.43 3.11
N ILE A 303 -24.94 6.67 3.20
CA ILE A 303 -25.52 7.70 4.09
C ILE A 303 -26.97 7.99 3.70
N VAL A 304 -27.23 8.26 2.42
CA VAL A 304 -28.59 8.53 1.92
C VAL A 304 -29.51 7.35 2.21
N GLY A 305 -29.09 6.13 1.88
CA GLY A 305 -29.84 4.92 2.18
C GLY A 305 -30.15 4.75 3.67
N THR A 306 -29.14 4.93 4.52
CA THR A 306 -29.28 4.81 5.98
C THR A 306 -30.26 5.84 6.55
N LEU A 307 -30.17 7.11 6.13
CA LEU A 307 -31.08 8.16 6.61
C LEU A 307 -32.53 7.91 6.17
N LEU A 308 -32.74 7.53 4.91
CA LEU A 308 -34.07 7.14 4.41
C LEU A 308 -34.61 5.92 5.17
N GLY A 309 -33.75 4.94 5.45
CA GLY A 309 -34.09 3.73 6.18
C GLY A 309 -34.51 4.02 7.62
N GLU A 310 -33.89 4.99 8.30
CA GLU A 310 -34.36 5.41 9.63
C GLU A 310 -35.67 6.18 9.55
N LEU A 311 -35.78 7.14 8.62
CA LEU A 311 -36.98 7.97 8.46
C LEU A 311 -38.22 7.09 8.23
N VAL A 312 -38.06 6.03 7.43
CA VAL A 312 -39.13 5.04 7.23
C VAL A 312 -39.20 4.09 8.42
N GLY A 313 -38.11 3.43 8.80
CA GLY A 313 -38.08 2.35 9.80
C GLY A 313 -38.48 2.78 11.20
N GLY A 314 -37.88 3.83 11.75
CA GLY A 314 -38.13 4.31 13.11
C GLY A 314 -39.54 4.88 13.27
N TYR A 315 -39.89 5.86 12.43
CA TYR A 315 -41.19 6.52 12.50
C TYR A 315 -42.36 5.59 12.14
N ALA A 316 -42.23 4.79 11.08
CA ALA A 316 -43.32 3.89 10.70
C ALA A 316 -43.46 2.73 11.70
N SER A 317 -42.37 2.24 12.32
CA SER A 317 -42.45 1.25 13.42
C SER A 317 -43.26 1.77 14.61
N ASP A 318 -43.01 3.00 15.06
CA ASP A 318 -43.73 3.61 16.18
C ASP A 318 -45.20 3.87 15.85
N ARG A 319 -45.50 4.37 14.65
CA ARG A 319 -46.87 4.56 14.17
C ARG A 319 -47.62 3.23 14.00
N TRP A 320 -46.95 2.20 13.50
CA TRP A 320 -47.51 0.86 13.34
C TRP A 320 -47.91 0.27 14.70
N MET A 321 -47.03 0.36 15.69
CA MET A 321 -47.34 -0.04 17.07
C MET A 321 -48.50 0.77 17.68
N ALA A 322 -48.59 2.07 17.39
CA ALA A 322 -49.70 2.91 17.84
C ALA A 322 -51.04 2.52 17.19
N LEU A 323 -51.04 2.22 15.89
CA LEU A 323 -52.21 1.73 15.16
C LEU A 323 -52.68 0.37 15.70
N GLY A 324 -51.75 -0.55 15.96
CA GLY A 324 -52.04 -1.85 16.57
C GLY A 324 -52.67 -1.72 17.96
N ARG A 325 -52.17 -0.79 18.80
CA ARG A 325 -52.78 -0.47 20.10
C ARG A 325 -54.18 0.13 19.96
N ARG A 326 -54.41 1.02 18.99
CA ARG A 326 -55.73 1.62 18.72
C ARG A 326 -56.75 0.58 18.24
N ARG A 327 -56.41 -0.24 17.23
CA ARG A 327 -57.29 -1.30 16.72
C ARG A 327 -57.64 -2.34 17.80
N ARG A 328 -56.71 -2.66 18.70
CA ARG A 328 -56.99 -3.57 19.84
C ARG A 328 -57.82 -2.91 20.94
N ARG A 329 -57.60 -1.61 21.23
CA ARG A 329 -58.47 -0.84 22.13
C ARG A 329 -59.89 -0.72 21.57
N GLN A 330 -60.04 -0.54 20.26
CA GLN A 330 -61.35 -0.52 19.60
C GLN A 330 -62.02 -1.90 19.61
N ARG A 331 -61.27 -3.00 19.43
CA ARG A 331 -61.80 -4.37 19.60
C ARG A 331 -62.17 -4.66 21.05
N ALA A 332 -61.35 -4.25 22.02
CA ALA A 332 -61.64 -4.37 23.45
C ALA A 332 -62.78 -3.45 23.92
N ALA A 333 -63.05 -2.35 23.21
CA ALA A 333 -64.21 -1.47 23.45
C ALA A 333 -65.47 -1.93 22.68
N ALA A 334 -65.35 -2.88 21.75
CA ALA A 334 -66.47 -3.52 21.06
C ALA A 334 -66.89 -4.84 21.75
N GLU A 335 -66.06 -5.38 22.64
CA GLU A 335 -66.31 -6.57 23.45
C GLU A 335 -66.29 -6.18 24.94
N GLU A 336 -67.38 -5.57 25.44
CA GLU A 336 -67.64 -5.49 26.89
C GLU A 336 -68.49 -6.69 27.32
N ALA A 337 -67.82 -7.80 27.68
CA ALA A 337 -68.26 -8.71 28.72
C ALA A 337 -67.12 -9.70 29.04
N GLU A 338 -66.81 -9.80 30.32
CA GLU A 338 -66.05 -10.87 30.98
C GLU A 338 -64.53 -10.70 31.15
N GLU A 339 -64.19 -10.45 32.41
CA GLU A 339 -62.96 -10.79 33.12
C GLU A 339 -61.87 -9.71 33.30
N GLU A 340 -62.00 -9.07 34.47
CA GLU A 340 -61.04 -8.32 35.27
C GLU A 340 -59.77 -9.13 35.65
N LYS A 341 -59.13 -9.82 34.68
CA LYS A 341 -57.98 -10.70 34.99
C LYS A 341 -57.03 -10.98 33.82
N LYS A 342 -56.64 -9.98 33.02
CA LYS A 342 -55.35 -10.03 32.31
C LYS A 342 -54.92 -8.65 31.80
N LYS A 343 -54.01 -8.01 32.53
CA LYS A 343 -53.09 -6.97 32.01
C LYS A 343 -52.28 -7.56 30.84
N LYS A 344 -52.86 -7.69 29.64
CA LYS A 344 -52.12 -8.05 28.42
C LYS A 344 -51.56 -6.77 27.81
N THR A 345 -50.38 -6.38 28.29
CA THR A 345 -49.50 -5.43 27.61
C THR A 345 -49.27 -5.89 26.16
N SER A 346 -49.18 -4.95 25.23
CA SER A 346 -49.04 -5.24 23.79
C SER A 346 -47.86 -6.19 23.51
N SER A 347 -48.13 -7.33 22.88
CA SER A 347 -47.13 -8.30 22.40
C SER A 347 -46.07 -7.62 21.50
N PRO A 348 -44.78 -7.55 21.90
CA PRO A 348 -43.71 -6.90 21.14
C PRO A 348 -43.54 -7.39 19.69
N GLU A 349 -44.02 -8.61 19.38
CA GLU A 349 -43.87 -9.30 18.08
C GLU A 349 -44.54 -8.56 16.91
N PHE A 350 -45.50 -7.69 17.17
CA PHE A 350 -46.21 -6.93 16.13
C PHE A 350 -45.28 -5.97 15.35
N ARG A 351 -44.13 -5.60 15.94
CA ARG A 351 -43.14 -4.72 15.31
C ARG A 351 -42.35 -5.39 14.18
N LEU A 352 -42.24 -6.72 14.20
CA LEU A 352 -41.40 -7.48 13.25
C LEU A 352 -41.90 -7.41 11.81
N TRP A 353 -43.15 -7.02 11.56
CA TRP A 353 -43.69 -6.85 10.19
C TRP A 353 -42.82 -5.94 9.31
N LEU A 354 -42.33 -4.82 9.85
CA LEU A 354 -41.49 -3.90 9.09
C LEU A 354 -40.12 -4.50 8.70
N SER A 355 -39.61 -5.48 9.45
CA SER A 355 -38.32 -6.10 9.15
C SER A 355 -38.32 -6.85 7.81
N HIS A 356 -39.48 -7.36 7.36
CA HIS A 356 -39.61 -8.08 6.09
C HIS A 356 -39.40 -7.17 4.88
N VAL A 357 -39.90 -5.94 4.96
CA VAL A 357 -39.64 -4.91 3.94
C VAL A 357 -38.15 -4.59 3.87
N GLY A 358 -37.51 -4.45 5.04
CA GLY A 358 -36.08 -4.21 5.13
C GLY A 358 -35.24 -5.36 4.54
N TYR A 359 -35.60 -6.62 4.82
CA TYR A 359 -34.93 -7.79 4.24
C TYR A 359 -35.02 -7.79 2.71
N ALA A 360 -36.20 -7.54 2.15
CA ALA A 360 -36.41 -7.48 0.71
C ALA A 360 -35.57 -6.37 0.05
N LEU A 361 -35.54 -5.17 0.65
CA LEU A 361 -34.72 -4.06 0.17
C LEU A 361 -33.23 -4.38 0.20
N THR A 362 -32.73 -5.04 1.25
CA THR A 362 -31.31 -5.45 1.31
C THR A 362 -30.96 -6.47 0.24
N MET A 363 -31.81 -7.47 0.00
CA MET A 363 -31.60 -8.47 -1.06
C MET A 363 -31.58 -7.81 -2.43
N VAL A 364 -32.58 -6.96 -2.73
CA VAL A 364 -32.66 -6.22 -4.00
C VAL A 364 -31.46 -5.29 -4.18
N GLY A 365 -31.06 -4.57 -3.14
CA GLY A 365 -29.92 -3.66 -3.20
C GLY A 365 -28.60 -4.37 -3.46
N CYS A 366 -28.34 -5.50 -2.80
CA CYS A 366 -27.15 -6.34 -3.07
C CYS A 366 -27.19 -6.91 -4.49
N ALA A 367 -28.36 -7.33 -4.97
CA ALA A 367 -28.52 -7.82 -6.34
C ALA A 367 -28.21 -6.73 -7.37
N VAL A 368 -28.73 -5.51 -7.19
CA VAL A 368 -28.45 -4.39 -8.08
C VAL A 368 -26.97 -4.00 -8.04
N PHE A 369 -26.34 -3.96 -6.87
CA PHE A 369 -24.90 -3.66 -6.74
C PHE A 369 -24.04 -4.61 -7.57
N PHE A 370 -24.24 -5.92 -7.39
CA PHE A 370 -23.47 -6.93 -8.12
C PHE A 370 -23.79 -6.98 -9.62
N LEU A 371 -25.07 -6.90 -10.02
CA LEU A 371 -25.45 -6.87 -11.44
C LEU A 371 -24.88 -5.66 -12.17
N GLN A 372 -24.87 -4.49 -11.54
CA GLN A 372 -24.35 -3.29 -12.19
C GLN A 372 -22.83 -3.28 -12.22
N LEU A 373 -22.16 -3.88 -11.23
CA LEU A 373 -20.71 -4.08 -11.30
C LEU A 373 -20.29 -5.06 -12.40
N ASP A 374 -21.07 -6.13 -12.59
CA ASP A 374 -20.88 -7.11 -13.67
C ASP A 374 -21.00 -6.47 -15.06
N LYS A 375 -21.98 -5.57 -15.23
CA LYS A 375 -22.23 -4.85 -16.49
C LYS A 375 -21.36 -3.60 -16.69
N ALA A 376 -20.67 -3.13 -15.65
CA ALA A 376 -19.91 -1.88 -15.73
C ALA A 376 -18.64 -2.07 -16.57
N SER A 377 -18.39 -1.11 -17.47
CA SER A 377 -17.12 -1.01 -18.19
C SER A 377 -16.02 -0.41 -17.30
N ASN A 378 -14.84 -0.15 -17.86
CA ASN A 378 -13.74 0.53 -17.15
C ASN A 378 -14.00 2.03 -16.90
N ARG A 379 -15.17 2.56 -17.30
CA ARG A 379 -15.58 3.94 -16.98
C ARG A 379 -16.52 3.94 -15.78
N TRP A 380 -16.26 4.84 -14.83
CA TRP A 380 -17.08 5.00 -13.65
C TRP A 380 -18.54 5.36 -13.99
N ASN A 381 -19.50 4.73 -13.30
CA ASN A 381 -20.91 5.09 -13.37
C ASN A 381 -21.58 4.97 -11.99
N ILE A 382 -22.69 5.70 -11.80
CA ILE A 382 -23.40 5.75 -10.51
C ILE A 382 -24.28 4.53 -10.24
N THR A 383 -24.53 3.68 -11.25
CA THR A 383 -25.57 2.64 -11.17
C THR A 383 -25.38 1.60 -10.06
N PRO A 384 -24.16 1.12 -9.70
CA PRO A 384 -23.99 0.23 -8.56
C PRO A 384 -24.34 0.90 -7.23
N LEU A 385 -24.13 2.23 -7.12
CA LEU A 385 -24.42 2.98 -5.90
C LEU A 385 -25.92 3.08 -5.60
N VAL A 386 -26.78 2.96 -6.60
CA VAL A 386 -28.24 2.86 -6.39
C VAL A 386 -28.56 1.58 -5.60
N GLY A 387 -27.92 0.46 -5.95
CA GLY A 387 -28.03 -0.79 -5.20
C GLY A 387 -27.50 -0.67 -3.78
N VAL A 388 -26.37 0.02 -3.61
CA VAL A 388 -25.76 0.31 -2.29
C VAL A 388 -26.73 1.09 -1.39
N ALA A 389 -27.37 2.14 -1.92
CA ALA A 389 -28.32 2.95 -1.17
C ALA A 389 -29.56 2.15 -0.74
N LEU A 390 -30.12 1.32 -1.64
CA LEU A 390 -31.25 0.44 -1.32
C LEU A 390 -30.88 -0.60 -0.25
N ALA A 391 -29.67 -1.17 -0.35
CA ALA A 391 -29.20 -2.15 0.60
C ALA A 391 -29.00 -1.57 2.00
N ALA A 392 -28.40 -0.37 2.08
CA ALA A 392 -28.21 0.39 3.30
C ALA A 392 -29.56 0.81 3.94
N MET A 393 -30.54 1.19 3.12
CA MET A 393 -31.91 1.50 3.57
C MET A 393 -32.57 0.29 4.25
N GLY A 394 -32.52 -0.88 3.60
CA GLY A 394 -33.04 -2.12 4.18
C GLY A 394 -32.32 -2.51 5.48
N ASN A 395 -30.98 -2.37 5.50
CA ASN A 395 -30.16 -2.67 6.67
C ASN A 395 -30.54 -1.79 7.88
N GLN A 396 -30.72 -0.48 7.68
CA GLN A 396 -31.11 0.42 8.76
C GLN A 396 -32.51 0.09 9.29
N MET A 397 -33.48 -0.16 8.41
CA MET A 397 -34.85 -0.50 8.81
C MET A 397 -34.88 -1.74 9.72
N VAL A 398 -34.20 -2.81 9.30
CA VAL A 398 -34.08 -4.05 10.09
C VAL A 398 -33.40 -3.76 11.42
N THR A 399 -32.27 -3.04 11.40
CA THR A 399 -31.49 -2.69 12.59
C THR A 399 -32.37 -2.05 13.66
N THR A 400 -33.09 -0.99 13.31
CA THR A 400 -33.93 -0.23 14.26
C THR A 400 -35.09 -1.09 14.78
N VAL A 401 -35.74 -1.87 13.92
CA VAL A 401 -36.86 -2.75 14.32
C VAL A 401 -36.41 -3.85 15.26
N LEU A 402 -35.31 -4.53 14.95
CA LEU A 402 -34.78 -5.66 15.72
C LEU A 402 -34.20 -5.23 17.08
N MET A 403 -33.45 -4.13 17.11
CA MET A 403 -32.94 -3.58 18.37
C MET A 403 -34.07 -3.12 19.30
N THR A 404 -35.05 -2.38 18.76
CA THR A 404 -36.16 -1.91 19.59
C THR A 404 -37.05 -3.07 20.07
N TYR A 405 -37.23 -4.13 19.27
CA TYR A 405 -37.96 -5.34 19.68
C TYR A 405 -37.30 -6.03 20.89
N THR A 406 -35.99 -6.24 20.84
CA THR A 406 -35.26 -6.96 21.91
C THR A 406 -35.22 -6.17 23.22
N VAL A 407 -35.04 -4.86 23.15
CA VAL A 407 -35.12 -3.96 24.31
C VAL A 407 -36.50 -3.97 24.95
N ASP A 408 -37.57 -4.04 24.15
CA ASP A 408 -38.94 -4.15 24.68
C ASP A 408 -39.23 -5.53 25.28
N CYS A 409 -38.55 -6.59 24.84
CA CYS A 409 -38.68 -7.93 25.40
C CYS A 409 -37.97 -8.08 26.75
N TYR A 410 -36.82 -7.41 26.94
CA TYR A 410 -35.99 -7.54 28.14
C TYR A 410 -35.48 -6.16 28.63
N PRO A 411 -36.38 -5.26 29.10
CA PRO A 411 -36.00 -3.89 29.45
C PRO A 411 -35.05 -3.79 30.65
N ALA A 412 -35.11 -4.73 31.60
CA ALA A 412 -34.23 -4.78 32.78
C ALA A 412 -32.79 -5.22 32.45
N ASP A 413 -32.62 -6.02 31.39
CA ASP A 413 -31.32 -6.52 30.94
C ASP A 413 -30.84 -5.83 29.64
N ALA A 414 -31.35 -4.63 29.36
CA ALA A 414 -31.13 -3.94 28.07
C ALA A 414 -29.64 -3.76 27.72
N THR A 415 -28.76 -3.53 28.70
CA THR A 415 -27.31 -3.45 28.50
C THR A 415 -26.71 -4.79 28.06
N ALA A 416 -27.10 -5.89 28.72
CA ALA A 416 -26.56 -7.23 28.44
C ALA A 416 -27.08 -7.76 27.09
N VAL A 417 -28.36 -7.52 26.77
CA VAL A 417 -28.94 -7.86 25.46
C VAL A 417 -28.29 -7.06 24.34
N GLY A 418 -28.10 -5.74 24.54
CA GLY A 418 -27.40 -4.90 23.57
C GLY A 418 -25.95 -5.34 23.33
N ALA A 419 -25.23 -5.69 24.40
CA ALA A 419 -23.87 -6.23 24.32
C ALA A 419 -23.83 -7.56 23.54
N PHE A 420 -24.78 -8.47 23.79
CA PHE A 420 -24.89 -9.73 23.05
C PHE A 420 -25.16 -9.52 21.56
N LEU A 421 -26.14 -8.67 21.20
CA LEU A 421 -26.44 -8.37 19.80
C LEU A 421 -25.25 -7.75 19.07
N ASN A 422 -24.53 -6.85 19.73
CA ASN A 422 -23.30 -6.25 19.18
C ASN A 422 -22.18 -7.28 19.02
N PHE A 423 -21.98 -8.14 20.00
CA PHE A 423 -20.99 -9.22 19.92
C PHE A 423 -21.25 -10.10 18.71
N VAL A 424 -22.49 -10.57 18.51
CA VAL A 424 -22.84 -11.45 17.39
C VAL A 424 -22.66 -10.73 16.05
N ARG A 425 -23.22 -9.52 15.88
CA ARG A 425 -23.12 -8.81 14.58
C ARG A 425 -21.68 -8.45 14.20
N LEU A 426 -20.86 -8.06 15.17
CA LEU A 426 -19.47 -7.66 14.91
C LEU A 426 -18.57 -8.87 14.69
N THR A 427 -18.87 -10.01 15.31
CA THR A 427 -18.18 -11.28 15.01
C THR A 427 -18.38 -11.69 13.55
N PHE A 428 -19.61 -11.61 13.04
CA PHE A 428 -19.87 -11.89 11.63
C PHE A 428 -19.27 -10.81 10.72
N GLY A 429 -19.36 -9.54 11.09
CA GLY A 429 -18.73 -8.44 10.35
C GLY A 429 -17.21 -8.57 10.26
N PHE A 430 -16.55 -9.06 11.31
CA PHE A 430 -15.12 -9.38 11.31
C PHE A 430 -14.78 -10.48 10.29
N LEU A 431 -15.63 -11.52 10.17
CA LEU A 431 -15.37 -12.67 9.32
C LEU A 431 -15.53 -12.37 7.82
N GLY A 432 -16.42 -11.45 7.43
CA GLY A 432 -16.73 -11.14 6.02
C GLY A 432 -15.51 -10.94 5.11
N PRO A 433 -14.61 -10.00 5.44
CA PRO A 433 -13.46 -9.64 4.59
C PRO A 433 -12.46 -10.76 4.32
N PHE A 434 -12.48 -11.83 5.12
CA PHE A 434 -11.60 -12.98 4.92
C PHE A 434 -12.03 -13.86 3.74
N TRP A 435 -13.29 -13.76 3.28
CA TRP A 435 -13.84 -14.59 2.22
C TRP A 435 -14.60 -13.81 1.13
N PHE A 436 -14.89 -12.52 1.30
CA PHE A 436 -15.53 -11.72 0.24
C PHE A 436 -14.71 -11.64 -1.04
N PRO A 437 -13.40 -11.32 -1.01
CA PRO A 437 -12.61 -11.24 -2.24
C PRO A 437 -12.57 -12.59 -2.98
N GLN A 438 -12.37 -13.69 -2.24
CA GLN A 438 -12.35 -15.04 -2.80
C GLN A 438 -13.73 -15.45 -3.34
N MET A 439 -14.82 -15.02 -2.72
CA MET A 439 -16.17 -15.25 -3.24
C MET A 439 -16.34 -14.54 -4.59
N ILE A 440 -15.94 -13.27 -4.67
CA ILE A 440 -16.07 -12.45 -5.89
C ILE A 440 -15.20 -13.01 -7.02
N GLU A 441 -13.96 -13.40 -6.72
CA GLU A 441 -13.02 -13.98 -7.67
C GLU A 441 -13.51 -15.33 -8.22
N ASN A 442 -14.03 -16.22 -7.36
CA ASN A 442 -14.45 -17.57 -7.78
C ASN A 442 -15.82 -17.61 -8.47
N LEU A 443 -16.76 -16.75 -8.04
CA LEU A 443 -18.14 -16.78 -8.56
C LEU A 443 -18.37 -15.77 -9.69
N GLY A 444 -17.56 -14.70 -9.75
CA GLY A 444 -17.87 -13.52 -10.56
C GLY A 444 -19.04 -12.71 -9.96
N PHE A 445 -19.17 -11.45 -10.38
CA PHE A 445 -20.13 -10.52 -9.78
C PHE A 445 -21.59 -11.00 -9.93
N ALA A 446 -22.02 -11.43 -11.11
CA ALA A 446 -23.41 -11.89 -11.31
C ALA A 446 -23.82 -13.06 -10.41
N ARG A 447 -22.96 -14.06 -10.20
CA ARG A 447 -23.31 -15.24 -9.37
C ARG A 447 -23.20 -14.94 -7.87
N CYS A 448 -22.46 -13.91 -7.48
CA CYS A 448 -22.38 -13.46 -6.09
C CYS A 448 -23.73 -13.03 -5.50
N ILE A 449 -24.74 -12.72 -6.32
CA ILE A 449 -26.09 -12.32 -5.87
C ILE A 449 -26.79 -13.43 -5.06
N ALA A 450 -26.55 -14.69 -5.43
CA ALA A 450 -27.22 -15.84 -4.82
C ALA A 450 -26.87 -15.96 -3.33
N VAL A 451 -25.62 -15.67 -2.96
CA VAL A 451 -25.11 -15.84 -1.59
C VAL A 451 -25.84 -14.94 -0.56
N PRO A 452 -25.86 -13.59 -0.70
CA PRO A 452 -26.61 -12.71 0.21
C PRO A 452 -28.11 -13.02 0.20
N THR A 453 -28.68 -13.34 -0.96
CA THR A 453 -30.11 -13.61 -1.11
C THR A 453 -30.52 -14.87 -0.34
N VAL A 454 -29.80 -15.97 -0.51
CA VAL A 454 -30.08 -17.23 0.20
C VAL A 454 -29.81 -17.07 1.70
N MET A 455 -28.69 -16.45 2.09
CA MET A 455 -28.37 -16.27 3.51
C MET A 455 -29.39 -15.40 4.23
N ILE A 456 -29.79 -14.25 3.65
CA ILE A 456 -30.81 -13.37 4.24
C ILE A 456 -32.15 -14.10 4.35
N PHE A 457 -32.54 -14.86 3.31
CA PHE A 457 -33.81 -15.58 3.34
C PHE A 457 -33.85 -16.69 4.39
N VAL A 458 -32.82 -17.56 4.41
CA VAL A 458 -32.77 -18.73 5.29
C VAL A 458 -32.51 -18.36 6.74
N VAL A 459 -31.62 -17.41 7.00
CA VAL A 459 -31.19 -17.07 8.37
C VAL A 459 -32.02 -15.92 8.97
N SER A 460 -32.52 -15.00 8.14
CA SER A 460 -33.25 -13.83 8.63
C SER A 460 -34.76 -13.92 8.40
N VAL A 461 -35.21 -14.14 7.16
CA VAL A 461 -36.66 -14.09 6.82
C VAL A 461 -37.43 -15.24 7.47
N LEU A 462 -37.08 -16.50 7.19
CA LEU A 462 -37.81 -17.67 7.71
C LEU A 462 -37.84 -17.71 9.26
N PRO A 463 -36.72 -17.49 9.98
CA PRO A 463 -36.74 -17.52 11.44
C PRO A 463 -37.49 -16.34 12.05
N THR A 464 -37.46 -15.15 11.42
CA THR A 464 -38.24 -13.99 11.88
C THR A 464 -39.75 -14.24 11.72
N MET A 465 -40.18 -14.88 10.61
CA MET A 465 -41.57 -15.31 10.45
C MET A 465 -41.99 -16.32 11.52
N LEU A 466 -41.12 -17.29 11.82
CA LEU A 466 -41.37 -18.26 12.89
C LEU A 466 -41.46 -17.59 14.26
N LEU A 467 -40.59 -16.61 14.54
CA LEU A 467 -40.62 -15.80 15.76
C LEU A 467 -41.90 -14.98 15.87
N GLN A 468 -42.37 -14.44 14.76
CA GLN A 468 -43.62 -13.68 14.73
C GLN A 468 -44.85 -14.55 15.03
N TYR A 469 -44.82 -15.83 14.61
CA TYR A 469 -45.89 -16.79 14.88
C TYR A 469 -45.81 -17.43 16.28
N LYS A 470 -44.62 -17.89 16.71
CA LYS A 470 -44.42 -18.66 17.96
C LYS A 470 -43.86 -17.85 19.15
N GLY A 471 -43.46 -16.60 18.95
CA GLY A 471 -42.75 -15.79 19.95
C GLY A 471 -43.49 -15.64 21.28
N SER A 472 -44.81 -15.41 21.24
CA SER A 472 -45.63 -15.29 22.45
C SER A 472 -45.76 -16.60 23.24
N HIS A 473 -45.64 -17.76 22.58
CA HIS A 473 -45.65 -19.06 23.22
C HIS A 473 -44.28 -19.38 23.86
N TRP A 474 -43.18 -18.99 23.22
CA TRP A 474 -41.84 -19.13 23.82
C TRP A 474 -41.65 -18.24 25.05
N ALA A 475 -42.20 -17.02 25.04
CA ALA A 475 -42.17 -16.14 26.22
C ALA A 475 -42.80 -16.79 27.47
N ARG A 476 -43.96 -17.46 27.30
CA ARG A 476 -44.63 -18.18 28.40
C ARG A 476 -43.83 -19.37 28.94
N LYS A 477 -43.08 -20.08 28.08
CA LYS A 477 -42.20 -21.18 28.49
C LYS A 477 -40.95 -20.68 29.22
N GLU A 478 -40.38 -19.56 28.80
CA GLU A 478 -39.23 -18.93 29.47
C GLU A 478 -39.61 -18.47 30.89
N GLU A 479 -40.77 -17.83 31.06
CA GLU A 479 -41.27 -17.42 32.39
C GLU A 479 -41.53 -18.62 33.32
N ALA A 480 -42.09 -19.72 32.81
CA ALA A 480 -42.31 -20.95 33.58
C ALA A 480 -41.00 -21.65 34.01
N GLY A 481 -39.95 -21.60 33.18
CA GLY A 481 -38.63 -22.17 33.50
C GLY A 481 -37.82 -21.35 34.52
N VAL A 482 -37.96 -20.02 34.51
CA VAL A 482 -37.27 -19.12 35.45
C VAL A 482 -37.82 -19.25 36.87
N ILE A 483 -39.12 -19.48 37.05
CA ILE A 483 -39.74 -19.72 38.38
C ILE A 483 -39.15 -20.98 39.05
N ILE A 484 -38.93 -22.05 38.27
CA ILE A 484 -38.36 -23.31 38.78
C ILE A 484 -36.87 -23.14 39.15
N LEU A 485 -36.09 -22.40 38.36
CA LEU A 485 -34.67 -22.15 38.66
C LEU A 485 -34.45 -21.17 39.83
N THR A 486 -35.34 -20.20 40.02
CA THR A 486 -35.22 -19.20 41.09
C THR A 486 -35.47 -19.83 42.46
N ILE A 487 -36.38 -20.81 42.57
CA ILE A 487 -36.64 -21.59 43.79
C ILE A 487 -35.44 -22.49 44.17
N ILE A 488 -34.66 -22.95 43.17
CA ILE A 488 -33.46 -23.78 43.40
C ILE A 488 -32.26 -22.92 43.82
N PHE A 489 -32.17 -21.66 43.40
CA PHE A 489 -31.04 -20.79 43.76
C PHE A 489 -31.23 -20.04 45.08
N THR A 490 -32.45 -19.70 45.48
CA THR A 490 -32.71 -19.11 46.82
C THR A 490 -32.46 -20.09 47.95
N THR A 491 -32.47 -21.41 47.69
CA THR A 491 -32.14 -22.44 48.68
C THR A 491 -30.64 -22.70 48.84
N VAL A 492 -29.77 -22.12 48.00
CA VAL A 492 -28.31 -22.33 48.06
C VAL A 492 -27.57 -21.13 48.71
N SER A 493 -28.21 -19.97 48.86
CA SER A 493 -27.54 -18.75 49.37
C SER A 493 -27.69 -18.49 50.88
N SER A 494 -28.28 -19.39 51.67
CA SER A 494 -28.44 -19.22 53.13
C SER A 494 -27.66 -20.25 53.96
N SER A 495 -26.34 -20.36 53.74
CA SER A 495 -25.45 -21.11 54.63
C SER A 495 -24.14 -20.36 54.91
N SER A 496 -24.22 -19.29 55.71
CA SER A 496 -23.06 -18.78 56.48
C SER A 496 -23.50 -17.81 57.58
N SER A 497 -23.95 -18.34 58.72
CA SER A 497 -23.79 -17.67 60.01
C SER A 497 -23.93 -18.69 61.14
N SER A 498 -22.90 -18.74 61.96
CA SER A 498 -22.69 -19.65 63.09
C SER A 498 -23.36 -19.11 64.36
N VAL A 499 -24.38 -19.80 64.87
CA VAL A 499 -24.87 -19.72 66.27
C VAL A 499 -25.48 -21.09 66.63
N PRO A 500 -25.20 -21.70 67.80
CA PRO A 500 -25.73 -23.02 68.16
C PRO A 500 -27.16 -22.92 68.73
N PRO A 501 -28.04 -23.93 68.52
CA PRO A 501 -29.35 -23.97 69.18
C PRO A 501 -29.36 -24.93 70.39
N PRO A 502 -30.27 -24.74 71.37
CA PRO A 502 -30.59 -25.78 72.34
C PRO A 502 -31.71 -26.72 71.84
N SER A 503 -31.67 -27.92 72.41
CA SER A 503 -32.57 -29.07 72.40
C SER A 503 -34.09 -28.87 72.15
N THR A 504 -34.70 -29.77 71.36
CA THR A 504 -35.86 -30.68 71.67
C THR A 504 -36.41 -31.30 70.37
N MET A 505 -36.48 -32.65 70.25
CA MET A 505 -37.71 -33.51 70.15
C MET A 505 -38.78 -32.96 69.16
N THR A 506 -39.32 -33.68 68.17
CA THR A 506 -39.66 -35.11 67.97
C THR A 506 -40.15 -35.34 66.52
N ASP A 507 -40.11 -36.61 66.09
CA ASP A 507 -40.97 -37.29 65.11
C ASP A 507 -40.85 -37.05 63.59
N THR A 508 -40.28 -38.06 62.94
CA THR A 508 -40.56 -38.50 61.56
C THR A 508 -41.89 -39.26 61.49
N PRO A 509 -42.54 -39.34 60.30
CA PRO A 509 -42.34 -40.59 59.56
C PRO A 509 -42.13 -40.47 58.04
N ASN A 510 -41.38 -41.47 57.58
CA ASN A 510 -40.98 -41.88 56.24
C ASN A 510 -41.99 -41.69 55.08
N VAL A 511 -41.48 -41.19 53.95
CA VAL A 511 -41.93 -41.56 52.59
C VAL A 511 -40.71 -41.90 51.72
N HIS A 512 -40.80 -43.04 51.03
CA HIS A 512 -39.79 -43.66 50.17
C HIS A 512 -39.16 -42.74 49.09
N PRO A 513 -37.90 -43.01 48.65
CA PRO A 513 -37.18 -42.17 47.70
C PRO A 513 -37.50 -42.56 46.25
N GLN A 514 -38.27 -41.73 45.53
CA GLN A 514 -38.28 -41.78 44.06
C GLN A 514 -37.12 -40.98 43.49
N ARG A 515 -36.14 -41.70 42.94
CA ARG A 515 -35.02 -41.19 42.13
C ARG A 515 -35.55 -40.29 40.99
N ARG A 516 -35.27 -38.98 41.02
CA ARG A 516 -35.50 -38.06 39.89
C ARG A 516 -34.28 -38.00 38.95
N PRO A 517 -34.47 -37.99 37.62
CA PRO A 517 -33.41 -38.08 36.62
C PRO A 517 -32.87 -36.69 36.23
N THR A 518 -32.42 -35.87 37.18
CA THR A 518 -32.05 -34.46 36.90
C THR A 518 -30.55 -34.22 36.70
N ARG A 519 -29.67 -35.19 37.01
CA ARG A 519 -28.22 -35.05 36.76
C ARG A 519 -27.78 -35.38 35.32
N ARG A 520 -28.60 -36.09 34.53
CA ARG A 520 -28.23 -36.45 33.14
C ARG A 520 -28.44 -35.32 32.13
N ILE A 521 -29.43 -34.44 32.35
CA ILE A 521 -29.79 -33.40 31.38
C ILE A 521 -28.81 -32.21 31.43
N LEU A 522 -28.38 -31.74 32.60
CA LEU A 522 -27.38 -30.67 32.70
C LEU A 522 -25.99 -31.12 32.21
N ALA A 523 -25.62 -32.38 32.44
CA ALA A 523 -24.38 -32.95 31.90
C ALA A 523 -24.45 -33.17 30.38
N GLN A 524 -25.62 -33.47 29.81
CA GLN A 524 -25.81 -33.60 28.36
C GLN A 524 -25.82 -32.23 27.67
N VAL A 525 -26.50 -31.22 28.22
CA VAL A 525 -26.56 -29.87 27.61
C VAL A 525 -25.17 -29.21 27.64
N SER A 526 -24.41 -29.35 28.74
CA SER A 526 -23.00 -28.91 28.80
C SER A 526 -22.12 -29.61 27.75
N LYS A 527 -22.29 -30.92 27.55
CA LYS A 527 -21.55 -31.67 26.53
C LYS A 527 -21.87 -31.21 25.11
N TRP A 528 -23.14 -30.99 24.77
CA TRP A 528 -23.52 -30.53 23.42
C TRP A 528 -23.10 -29.08 23.15
N THR A 529 -23.06 -28.23 24.18
CA THR A 529 -22.59 -26.84 24.03
C THR A 529 -21.07 -26.78 23.83
N ILE A 530 -20.32 -27.62 24.55
CA ILE A 530 -18.87 -27.77 24.37
C ILE A 530 -18.56 -28.44 23.02
N LEU A 531 -19.32 -29.45 22.60
CA LEU A 531 -19.20 -30.06 21.27
C LEU A 531 -19.52 -29.09 20.14
N PHE A 532 -20.51 -28.21 20.29
CA PHE A 532 -20.83 -27.19 19.31
C PHE A 532 -19.75 -26.12 19.20
N LEU A 533 -19.20 -25.67 20.34
CA LEU A 533 -18.07 -24.72 20.37
C LEU A 533 -16.77 -25.35 19.85
N LEU A 534 -16.50 -26.61 20.15
CA LEU A 534 -15.37 -27.37 19.59
C LEU A 534 -15.55 -27.59 18.09
N ALA A 535 -16.75 -27.97 17.64
CA ALA A 535 -17.08 -28.13 16.22
C ALA A 535 -16.89 -26.82 15.46
N LEU A 536 -17.39 -25.70 16.01
CA LEU A 536 -17.21 -24.37 15.45
C LEU A 536 -15.73 -23.95 15.43
N ALA A 537 -14.97 -24.24 16.49
CA ALA A 537 -13.53 -23.98 16.54
C ALA A 537 -12.75 -24.85 15.53
N THR A 538 -13.10 -26.13 15.34
CA THR A 538 -12.50 -26.98 14.29
C THR A 538 -12.88 -26.54 12.89
N VAL A 539 -14.12 -26.12 12.65
CA VAL A 539 -14.56 -25.60 11.34
C VAL A 539 -13.88 -24.26 11.03
N LEU A 540 -13.57 -23.44 12.03
CA LEU A 540 -12.80 -22.20 11.89
C LEU A 540 -11.28 -22.44 11.80
N ALA A 541 -10.75 -23.50 12.40
CA ALA A 541 -9.34 -23.87 12.35
C ALA A 541 -8.95 -24.68 11.11
N LEU A 542 -9.89 -25.40 10.48
CA LEU A 542 -9.65 -26.20 9.27
C LEU A 542 -9.16 -25.36 8.07
N PRO A 543 -9.69 -24.15 7.79
CA PRO A 543 -9.12 -23.24 6.79
C PRO A 543 -7.72 -22.74 7.17
N LEU A 544 -7.46 -22.51 8.46
CA LEU A 544 -6.16 -22.05 8.98
C LEU A 544 -5.09 -23.15 8.89
N LEU A 545 -5.49 -24.41 9.13
CA LEU A 545 -4.65 -25.61 8.96
C LEU A 545 -4.48 -25.98 7.49
N ALA A 546 -5.48 -25.78 6.64
CA ALA A 546 -5.35 -25.94 5.18
C ALA A 546 -4.44 -24.86 4.57
N TYR A 547 -4.47 -23.64 5.09
CA TYR A 547 -3.60 -22.53 4.71
C TYR A 547 -2.13 -22.79 5.12
N THR A 548 -1.90 -23.32 6.32
CA THR A 548 -0.54 -23.66 6.78
C THR A 548 0.02 -24.95 6.16
N ARG A 549 -0.84 -25.89 5.74
CA ARG A 549 -0.42 -27.15 5.10
C ARG A 549 -0.19 -27.02 3.58
N ARG A 550 -0.80 -26.05 2.89
CA ARG A 550 -0.52 -25.75 1.47
C ARG A 550 0.86 -25.15 1.21
N GLN A 551 1.61 -24.76 2.25
CA GLN A 551 2.99 -24.28 2.12
C GLN A 551 4.05 -25.39 2.15
N ARG A 552 3.70 -26.68 2.10
CA ARG A 552 4.70 -27.78 2.07
C ARG A 552 4.44 -28.82 0.95
N LEU A 553 5.17 -28.59 -0.16
CA LEU A 553 5.88 -29.56 -1.05
C LEU A 553 5.05 -30.41 -2.05
N PRO A 554 5.63 -31.06 -3.10
CA PRO A 554 7.04 -31.05 -3.60
C PRO A 554 7.23 -30.93 -5.14
N GLY A 555 8.48 -30.67 -5.56
CA GLY A 555 9.12 -31.42 -6.67
C GLY A 555 9.19 -30.78 -8.06
N VAL A 556 10.10 -29.83 -8.27
CA VAL A 556 10.73 -29.63 -9.58
C VAL A 556 12.16 -30.13 -9.46
N VAL A 557 12.48 -31.18 -10.23
CA VAL A 557 13.83 -31.70 -10.40
C VAL A 557 14.63 -30.64 -11.15
N VAL A 558 15.47 -29.90 -10.43
CA VAL A 558 16.51 -29.07 -11.03
C VAL A 558 17.74 -29.95 -11.15
N VAL A 559 18.05 -30.35 -12.38
CA VAL A 559 19.40 -30.82 -12.71
C VAL A 559 20.32 -29.62 -12.56
N VAL A 560 21.12 -29.66 -11.49
CA VAL A 560 22.23 -28.77 -11.23
C VAL A 560 23.23 -28.90 -12.38
N ALA A 561 23.40 -27.85 -13.16
CA ALA A 561 24.64 -27.59 -13.87
C ALA A 561 25.41 -26.57 -13.04
N ALA A 562 26.45 -27.06 -12.39
CA ALA A 562 27.37 -26.27 -11.59
C ALA A 562 28.08 -25.22 -12.46
N ALA A 563 27.94 -23.96 -12.07
CA ALA A 563 28.96 -22.93 -12.19
C ALA A 563 28.58 -21.81 -11.21
N ASP A 564 28.75 -22.09 -9.92
CA ASP A 564 28.96 -21.04 -8.92
C ASP A 564 30.48 -20.77 -8.90
N PRO A 565 30.94 -19.64 -9.47
CA PRO A 565 32.10 -19.00 -8.89
C PRO A 565 31.95 -17.48 -8.94
N ALA A 566 31.51 -16.88 -7.83
CA ALA A 566 31.96 -15.55 -7.42
C ALA A 566 31.57 -15.36 -5.95
N GLN A 567 32.27 -16.08 -5.10
CA GLN A 567 32.53 -15.62 -3.75
C GLN A 567 33.50 -14.43 -3.93
N ASP A 568 32.94 -13.23 -4.15
CA ASP A 568 33.72 -11.99 -4.13
C ASP A 568 34.51 -11.94 -2.83
N ASP A 569 35.81 -11.69 -2.92
CA ASP A 569 36.68 -11.48 -1.77
C ASP A 569 36.04 -10.38 -0.89
N PRO A 570 35.61 -10.66 0.36
CA PRO A 570 34.76 -9.77 1.17
C PRO A 570 35.46 -8.49 1.65
N LYS A 571 36.48 -8.02 0.92
CA LYS A 571 37.38 -6.93 1.30
C LYS A 571 37.55 -5.84 0.24
N GLN A 572 36.89 -5.92 -0.93
CA GLN A 572 36.93 -4.84 -1.93
C GLN A 572 35.55 -4.47 -2.51
N LEU A 573 35.36 -3.20 -2.89
CA LEU A 573 34.11 -2.72 -3.52
C LEU A 573 34.05 -3.00 -5.03
N ALA A 574 35.20 -3.03 -5.72
CA ALA A 574 35.24 -3.32 -7.15
C ALA A 574 34.91 -4.80 -7.42
N VAL A 575 34.06 -5.05 -8.42
CA VAL A 575 33.74 -6.43 -8.84
C VAL A 575 34.96 -6.98 -9.56
N LYS A 576 35.51 -8.10 -9.09
CA LYS A 576 36.64 -8.75 -9.74
C LYS A 576 36.17 -9.50 -10.99
N LEU A 577 36.90 -9.36 -12.08
CA LEU A 577 36.62 -10.04 -13.34
C LEU A 577 37.61 -11.19 -13.57
N HIS A 578 37.20 -12.17 -14.37
CA HIS A 578 37.92 -13.44 -14.55
C HIS A 578 38.24 -13.73 -16.02
N PRO A 579 39.00 -12.87 -16.73
CA PRO A 579 39.32 -13.05 -18.15
C PRO A 579 39.90 -14.43 -18.48
N GLU A 580 40.66 -15.03 -17.56
CA GLU A 580 41.24 -16.37 -17.68
C GLU A 580 40.21 -17.48 -17.97
N ASN A 581 38.98 -17.33 -17.48
CA ASN A 581 37.89 -18.29 -17.67
C ASN A 581 37.21 -18.16 -19.05
N HIS A 582 37.48 -17.08 -19.78
CA HIS A 582 36.75 -16.72 -21.01
C HIS A 582 37.65 -16.68 -22.25
N VAL A 583 38.86 -16.15 -22.12
CA VAL A 583 39.72 -15.84 -23.28
C VAL A 583 40.24 -17.10 -24.00
N ARG A 584 40.44 -18.20 -23.27
CA ARG A 584 41.02 -19.45 -23.79
C ARG A 584 40.01 -20.53 -24.19
N ARG A 585 38.75 -20.41 -23.76
CA ARG A 585 37.73 -21.40 -24.08
C ARG A 585 37.08 -21.12 -25.43
N GLU A 586 36.51 -22.17 -26.04
CA GLU A 586 35.65 -22.03 -27.22
C GLU A 586 34.32 -21.32 -26.87
N PRO A 587 33.62 -20.74 -27.88
CA PRO A 587 32.31 -20.16 -27.66
C PRO A 587 31.34 -21.20 -27.11
N THR A 588 30.52 -20.79 -26.15
CA THR A 588 29.56 -21.68 -25.48
C THR A 588 28.22 -20.99 -25.24
N VAL A 589 27.26 -21.73 -24.71
CA VAL A 589 25.97 -21.20 -24.28
C VAL A 589 26.05 -20.85 -22.80
N LEU A 590 25.78 -19.59 -22.47
CA LEU A 590 25.68 -19.10 -21.10
C LEU A 590 24.21 -18.98 -20.72
N THR A 591 23.77 -19.75 -19.72
CA THR A 591 22.38 -19.77 -19.28
C THR A 591 22.22 -19.16 -17.90
N PHE A 592 21.31 -18.20 -17.78
CA PHE A 592 21.02 -17.49 -16.55
C PHE A 592 19.52 -17.55 -16.24
N ASN A 593 19.20 -17.82 -14.97
CA ASN A 593 17.82 -17.80 -14.47
C ASN A 593 17.67 -16.64 -13.50
N TRP A 594 16.86 -15.65 -13.88
CA TRP A 594 16.68 -14.41 -13.14
C TRP A 594 15.25 -14.31 -12.66
N THR A 595 15.07 -14.15 -11.34
CA THR A 595 13.81 -13.72 -10.76
C THR A 595 13.96 -12.26 -10.34
N VAL A 596 13.21 -11.38 -10.99
CA VAL A 596 13.21 -9.94 -10.70
C VAL A 596 12.20 -9.67 -9.59
N THR A 597 12.64 -9.07 -8.50
CA THR A 597 11.79 -8.70 -7.35
C THR A 597 12.11 -7.27 -6.90
N ARG A 598 11.39 -6.79 -5.88
CA ARG A 598 11.73 -5.54 -5.19
C ARG A 598 11.91 -5.83 -3.71
N GLY A 599 12.87 -5.16 -3.07
CA GLY A 599 13.08 -5.28 -1.63
C GLY A 599 13.71 -4.02 -1.02
N LEU A 600 13.53 -3.83 0.29
CA LEU A 600 14.17 -2.75 1.02
C LEU A 600 15.68 -3.00 1.09
N ARG A 601 16.47 -1.98 0.76
CA ARG A 601 17.93 -1.95 0.89
C ARG A 601 18.36 -0.57 1.38
N SER A 602 19.55 -0.48 1.97
CA SER A 602 20.17 0.79 2.37
C SER A 602 21.57 0.98 1.73
N PRO A 603 21.67 1.13 0.40
CA PRO A 603 22.95 1.18 -0.32
C PRO A 603 23.96 2.20 0.21
N ASP A 604 23.47 3.36 0.67
CA ASP A 604 24.27 4.48 1.19
C ASP A 604 23.97 4.81 2.66
N GLY A 605 23.22 3.94 3.34
CA GLY A 605 22.72 4.15 4.70
C GLY A 605 21.27 4.61 4.79
N VAL A 606 20.63 4.99 3.67
CA VAL A 606 19.21 5.35 3.60
C VAL A 606 18.38 4.21 3.03
N GLU A 607 17.37 3.77 3.77
CA GLU A 607 16.46 2.69 3.35
C GLU A 607 15.53 3.14 2.20
N LYS A 608 15.53 2.36 1.11
CA LYS A 608 14.68 2.54 -0.07
C LYS A 608 14.30 1.19 -0.68
N MET A 609 13.16 1.13 -1.36
CA MET A 609 12.79 -0.01 -2.20
C MET A 609 13.64 -0.04 -3.47
N VAL A 610 14.41 -1.13 -3.64
CA VAL A 610 15.34 -1.34 -4.75
C VAL A 610 14.93 -2.56 -5.54
N TYR A 611 15.15 -2.54 -6.86
CA TYR A 611 14.97 -3.71 -7.71
C TYR A 611 16.10 -4.72 -7.50
N LEU A 612 15.74 -6.00 -7.44
CA LEU A 612 16.66 -7.09 -7.14
C LEU A 612 16.58 -8.14 -8.24
N VAL A 613 17.72 -8.71 -8.61
CA VAL A 613 17.79 -9.90 -9.45
C VAL A 613 18.34 -11.03 -8.59
N ASN A 614 17.53 -12.07 -8.37
CA ASN A 614 17.86 -13.16 -7.46
C ASN A 614 18.24 -12.66 -6.04
N ASP A 615 17.48 -11.68 -5.53
CA ASP A 615 17.67 -11.02 -4.22
C ASP A 615 18.98 -10.19 -4.08
N ARG A 616 19.71 -9.96 -5.18
CA ARG A 616 20.96 -9.18 -5.22
C ARG A 616 20.77 -7.78 -5.81
N PHE A 617 21.51 -6.81 -5.27
CA PHE A 617 21.71 -5.48 -5.80
C PHE A 617 23.18 -5.03 -5.61
N PRO A 618 23.87 -4.55 -6.67
CA PRO A 618 23.45 -4.57 -8.08
C PRO A 618 23.12 -5.99 -8.58
N GLY A 619 22.47 -6.09 -9.72
CA GLY A 619 22.22 -7.38 -10.35
C GLY A 619 23.52 -8.09 -10.76
N PRO A 620 23.46 -9.39 -11.09
CA PRO A 620 24.64 -10.17 -11.43
C PRO A 620 25.38 -9.60 -12.65
N THR A 621 26.71 -9.60 -12.57
CA THR A 621 27.58 -9.31 -13.72
C THR A 621 27.64 -10.53 -14.63
N ILE A 622 27.37 -10.35 -15.91
CA ILE A 622 27.57 -11.37 -16.93
C ILE A 622 28.99 -11.21 -17.48
N GLU A 623 29.84 -12.23 -17.30
CA GLU A 623 31.09 -12.36 -18.03
C GLU A 623 30.91 -13.34 -19.19
N ALA A 624 31.23 -12.91 -20.40
CA ALA A 624 31.11 -13.69 -21.62
C ALA A 624 32.35 -13.54 -22.50
N ARG A 625 32.44 -14.27 -23.61
CA ARG A 625 33.40 -14.02 -24.69
C ARG A 625 32.68 -13.78 -26.01
N SER A 626 33.35 -13.13 -26.96
CA SER A 626 32.82 -12.93 -28.32
C SER A 626 32.38 -14.26 -28.94
N GLY A 627 31.18 -14.31 -29.52
CA GLY A 627 30.61 -15.53 -30.09
C GLY A 627 29.85 -16.43 -29.12
N ASP A 628 29.85 -16.15 -27.81
CA ASP A 628 28.97 -16.87 -26.88
C ASP A 628 27.50 -16.59 -27.21
N ARG A 629 26.65 -17.59 -26.98
CA ARG A 629 25.20 -17.44 -26.98
C ARG A 629 24.72 -17.22 -25.56
N VAL A 630 24.04 -16.11 -25.32
CA VAL A 630 23.51 -15.75 -24.01
C VAL A 630 22.02 -16.06 -23.97
N PHE A 631 21.64 -16.84 -22.97
CA PHE A 631 20.27 -17.27 -22.72
C PHE A 631 19.87 -16.82 -21.32
N VAL A 632 18.97 -15.85 -21.20
CA VAL A 632 18.51 -15.32 -19.90
C VAL A 632 17.01 -15.54 -19.74
N TYR A 633 16.65 -16.47 -18.86
CA TYR A 633 15.26 -16.72 -18.46
C TYR A 633 14.88 -15.73 -17.35
N VAL A 634 14.10 -14.71 -17.69
CA VAL A 634 13.67 -13.66 -16.77
C VAL A 634 12.23 -13.92 -16.33
N VAL A 635 12.03 -14.09 -15.02
CA VAL A 635 10.72 -14.16 -14.36
C VAL A 635 10.44 -12.84 -13.68
N ASN A 636 9.29 -12.24 -13.98
CA ASN A 636 8.82 -11.07 -13.26
C ASN A 636 8.10 -11.51 -11.97
N GLY A 637 8.79 -11.41 -10.84
CA GLY A 637 8.26 -11.68 -9.50
C GLY A 637 7.58 -10.46 -8.85
N ILE A 638 7.45 -9.34 -9.56
CA ILE A 638 6.82 -8.11 -9.06
C ILE A 638 5.33 -8.17 -9.36
N ALA A 639 4.49 -7.90 -8.36
CA ALA A 639 3.04 -8.08 -8.48
C ALA A 639 2.30 -7.00 -9.29
N SER A 640 2.89 -5.81 -9.42
CA SER A 640 2.18 -4.60 -9.89
C SER A 640 2.82 -3.90 -11.08
N GLU A 641 3.97 -4.36 -11.57
CA GLU A 641 4.76 -3.65 -12.58
C GLU A 641 5.27 -4.64 -13.62
N ASP A 642 5.33 -4.20 -14.87
CA ASP A 642 5.96 -4.97 -15.95
C ASP A 642 7.49 -4.87 -15.83
N VAL A 643 8.25 -5.70 -16.52
CA VAL A 643 9.73 -5.62 -16.55
C VAL A 643 10.23 -5.84 -17.98
N ALA A 644 11.27 -5.13 -18.39
CA ALA A 644 12.01 -5.43 -19.62
C ALA A 644 13.50 -5.20 -19.38
N ILE A 645 14.36 -6.03 -19.98
CA ILE A 645 15.82 -5.94 -19.85
C ILE A 645 16.43 -5.61 -21.20
N HIS A 646 17.26 -4.56 -21.23
CA HIS A 646 18.04 -4.16 -22.39
C HIS A 646 19.54 -4.44 -22.18
N TRP A 647 20.23 -4.75 -23.27
CA TRP A 647 21.65 -5.13 -23.33
C TRP A 647 22.48 -3.98 -23.92
N HIS A 648 22.74 -2.98 -23.09
CA HIS A 648 23.29 -1.70 -23.51
C HIS A 648 24.62 -1.85 -24.27
N GLY A 649 24.63 -1.36 -25.50
CA GLY A 649 25.79 -1.28 -26.39
C GLY A 649 26.04 -2.54 -27.21
N LEU A 650 25.41 -3.68 -26.91
CA LEU A 650 25.47 -4.84 -27.79
C LEU A 650 24.75 -4.53 -29.11
N ARG A 651 25.32 -5.02 -30.21
CA ARG A 651 24.73 -4.84 -31.54
C ARG A 651 23.50 -5.70 -31.75
N LEU A 652 23.40 -6.85 -31.08
CA LEU A 652 22.28 -7.79 -31.21
C LEU A 652 21.96 -8.11 -32.68
N GLN A 653 23.02 -8.27 -33.50
CA GLN A 653 22.86 -8.44 -34.94
C GLN A 653 22.03 -9.71 -35.24
N GLY A 654 20.95 -9.54 -36.00
CA GLY A 654 19.99 -10.60 -36.29
C GLY A 654 19.04 -10.98 -35.15
N HIS A 655 19.10 -10.27 -34.00
CA HIS A 655 18.33 -10.55 -32.78
C HIS A 655 17.62 -9.29 -32.25
N ASN A 656 17.06 -8.47 -33.14
CA ASN A 656 16.40 -7.21 -32.77
C ASN A 656 15.19 -7.40 -31.82
N ASP A 657 14.53 -8.56 -31.85
CA ASP A 657 13.45 -8.93 -30.93
C ASP A 657 13.92 -9.26 -29.50
N MET A 658 15.23 -9.30 -29.26
CA MET A 658 15.85 -9.54 -27.95
C MET A 658 16.42 -8.25 -27.33
N ASP A 659 16.15 -7.09 -27.93
CA ASP A 659 16.70 -5.80 -27.51
C ASP A 659 16.10 -5.25 -26.21
N GLY A 660 14.88 -5.65 -25.83
CA GLY A 660 14.30 -5.20 -24.57
C GLY A 660 13.65 -3.82 -24.57
N ALA A 661 13.62 -3.11 -25.69
CA ALA A 661 13.03 -1.78 -25.80
C ALA A 661 11.49 -1.83 -25.83
N VAL A 662 10.86 -1.43 -24.72
CA VAL A 662 9.39 -1.45 -24.59
C VAL A 662 8.73 -0.50 -25.58
N GLY A 663 7.74 -1.02 -26.32
CA GLY A 663 7.05 -0.27 -27.37
C GLY A 663 7.76 -0.30 -28.72
N PHE A 664 9.07 -0.59 -28.77
CA PHE A 664 9.82 -0.80 -30.01
C PHE A 664 9.87 -2.27 -30.40
N THR A 665 10.57 -3.09 -29.62
CA THR A 665 10.89 -4.48 -29.96
C THR A 665 10.03 -5.48 -29.20
N GLN A 666 9.50 -5.11 -28.04
CA GLN A 666 8.65 -5.98 -27.22
C GLN A 666 7.67 -5.22 -26.32
N CYS A 667 6.71 -5.95 -25.73
CA CYS A 667 5.95 -5.50 -24.56
C CYS A 667 6.73 -5.79 -23.27
N GLY A 668 6.37 -5.11 -22.17
CA GLY A 668 6.88 -5.46 -20.84
C GLY A 668 6.42 -6.85 -20.40
N ILE A 669 7.29 -7.57 -19.70
CA ILE A 669 7.01 -8.88 -19.09
C ILE A 669 6.05 -8.65 -17.93
N LYS A 670 4.81 -9.13 -18.04
CA LYS A 670 3.76 -8.91 -17.03
C LYS A 670 4.08 -9.60 -15.68
N PRO A 671 3.51 -9.14 -14.56
CA PRO A 671 3.58 -9.82 -13.26
C PRO A 671 3.31 -11.32 -13.34
N GLY A 672 4.20 -12.11 -12.73
CA GLY A 672 4.11 -13.58 -12.71
C GLY A 672 4.45 -14.27 -14.03
N GLN A 673 4.71 -13.52 -15.11
CA GLN A 673 5.12 -14.07 -16.40
C GLN A 673 6.64 -14.14 -16.53
N SER A 674 7.08 -14.85 -17.56
CA SER A 674 8.49 -15.01 -17.91
C SER A 674 8.75 -14.74 -19.38
N PHE A 675 9.95 -14.27 -19.68
CA PHE A 675 10.46 -14.12 -21.04
C PHE A 675 11.91 -14.62 -21.12
N VAL A 676 12.29 -15.06 -22.32
CA VAL A 676 13.63 -15.58 -22.60
C VAL A 676 14.30 -14.64 -23.57
N TYR A 677 15.39 -14.03 -23.12
CA TYR A 677 16.33 -13.36 -24.02
C TYR A 677 17.32 -14.39 -24.53
N ASP A 678 17.41 -14.52 -25.85
CA ASP A 678 18.23 -15.53 -26.51
C ASP A 678 18.93 -14.92 -27.72
N PHE A 679 20.20 -14.54 -27.53
CA PHE A 679 20.98 -13.88 -28.57
C PHE A 679 22.42 -14.37 -28.57
N THR A 680 23.08 -14.24 -29.71
CA THR A 680 24.51 -14.55 -29.85
C THR A 680 25.30 -13.25 -29.92
N ILE A 681 26.33 -13.13 -29.09
CA ILE A 681 27.27 -12.01 -29.13
C ILE A 681 28.10 -12.11 -30.42
N GLY A 682 28.23 -11.01 -31.16
CA GLY A 682 29.01 -10.99 -32.39
C GLY A 682 30.46 -11.40 -32.19
N ARG A 683 31.05 -12.04 -33.19
CA ARG A 683 32.44 -12.54 -33.12
C ARG A 683 33.49 -11.43 -32.95
N GLN A 684 33.14 -10.20 -33.33
CA GLN A 684 34.00 -9.03 -33.18
C GLN A 684 33.64 -8.16 -31.97
N GLU A 685 32.50 -8.42 -31.32
CA GLU A 685 32.04 -7.64 -30.16
C GLU A 685 32.77 -8.11 -28.90
N HIS A 686 33.51 -7.20 -28.27
CA HIS A 686 34.19 -7.40 -27.00
C HIS A 686 34.39 -6.03 -26.33
N GLY A 687 34.54 -6.00 -25.01
CA GLY A 687 34.66 -4.76 -24.25
C GLY A 687 33.72 -4.69 -23.06
N THR A 688 33.38 -3.46 -22.66
CA THR A 688 32.58 -3.17 -21.47
C THR A 688 31.18 -2.73 -21.87
N PHE A 689 30.22 -3.56 -21.50
CA PHE A 689 28.79 -3.35 -21.68
C PHE A 689 28.12 -3.41 -20.31
N TRP A 690 26.80 -3.35 -20.32
CA TRP A 690 25.99 -3.55 -19.13
C TRP A 690 24.56 -3.87 -19.54
N TRP A 691 23.75 -4.31 -18.59
CA TRP A 691 22.33 -4.54 -18.82
C TRP A 691 21.52 -3.73 -17.82
N HIS A 692 20.32 -3.31 -18.21
CA HIS A 692 19.43 -2.57 -17.33
C HIS A 692 17.95 -2.74 -17.66
N GLY A 693 17.11 -2.41 -16.68
CA GLY A 693 15.67 -2.25 -16.86
C GLY A 693 15.37 -1.19 -17.92
N HIS A 694 14.56 -1.53 -18.92
CA HIS A 694 14.14 -0.64 -20.02
C HIS A 694 12.61 -0.54 -20.11
N ASP A 695 11.95 -0.69 -18.96
CA ASP A 695 10.55 -0.29 -18.77
C ASP A 695 10.49 0.84 -17.74
N GLN A 696 9.81 1.93 -18.09
CA GLN A 696 9.62 3.10 -17.22
C GLN A 696 10.95 3.60 -16.61
N MET A 697 11.02 3.69 -15.28
CA MET A 697 12.10 4.31 -14.51
C MET A 697 12.95 3.28 -13.74
N GLN A 698 12.83 1.99 -14.06
CA GLN A 698 13.32 0.87 -13.22
C GLN A 698 14.83 0.92 -12.97
N ARG A 699 15.61 1.34 -13.96
CA ARG A 699 17.07 1.43 -13.88
C ARG A 699 17.53 2.27 -12.69
N GLY A 700 17.00 3.47 -12.50
CA GLY A 700 17.47 4.37 -11.43
C GLY A 700 17.01 3.98 -10.03
N ASP A 701 16.16 2.95 -9.92
CA ASP A 701 15.79 2.27 -8.67
C ASP A 701 16.53 0.93 -8.50
N GLY A 702 17.55 0.67 -9.33
CA GLY A 702 18.53 -0.39 -9.13
C GLY A 702 18.45 -1.61 -10.04
N LEU A 703 17.58 -1.61 -11.06
CA LEU A 703 17.50 -2.72 -12.01
C LEU A 703 18.60 -2.60 -13.07
N PHE A 704 19.83 -2.94 -12.72
CA PHE A 704 20.99 -2.99 -13.61
C PHE A 704 22.07 -3.95 -13.12
N GLY A 705 22.98 -4.33 -14.01
CA GLY A 705 24.18 -5.11 -13.69
C GLY A 705 25.22 -5.06 -14.80
N GLY A 706 26.42 -5.58 -14.52
CA GLY A 706 27.53 -5.56 -15.46
C GLY A 706 27.36 -6.56 -16.61
N LEU A 707 27.96 -6.26 -17.77
CA LEU A 707 28.12 -7.18 -18.88
C LEU A 707 29.50 -6.98 -19.51
N VAL A 708 30.42 -7.90 -19.29
CA VAL A 708 31.79 -7.82 -19.83
C VAL A 708 31.99 -8.92 -20.84
N VAL A 709 32.43 -8.55 -22.05
CA VAL A 709 32.69 -9.49 -23.13
C VAL A 709 34.19 -9.53 -23.40
N HIS A 710 34.81 -10.66 -23.13
CA HIS A 710 36.24 -10.89 -23.29
C HIS A 710 36.58 -11.26 -24.74
N GLN A 711 37.68 -10.72 -25.26
CA GLN A 711 38.19 -11.04 -26.59
C GLN A 711 38.87 -12.41 -26.60
N PRO A 712 38.63 -13.28 -27.59
CA PRO A 712 39.28 -14.59 -27.66
C PRO A 712 40.74 -14.49 -28.09
N GLY A 713 41.59 -15.36 -27.53
CA GLY A 713 42.98 -15.54 -27.98
C GLY A 713 43.95 -14.42 -27.62
N THR A 714 43.53 -13.40 -26.86
CA THR A 714 44.47 -12.44 -26.26
C THR A 714 45.29 -13.12 -25.17
N ALA A 715 46.56 -12.76 -25.02
CA ALA A 715 47.28 -13.13 -23.80
C ALA A 715 46.49 -12.53 -22.63
N VAL A 716 46.21 -13.33 -21.59
CA VAL A 716 45.80 -12.73 -20.30
C VAL A 716 47.02 -11.94 -19.87
N GLU A 717 47.00 -10.63 -20.10
CA GLU A 717 48.04 -9.74 -19.59
C GLU A 717 48.12 -9.95 -18.06
N ASP A 718 49.31 -9.80 -17.45
CA ASP A 718 49.50 -9.86 -15.99
C ASP A 718 48.83 -8.64 -15.29
N GLU A 719 47.56 -8.39 -15.61
CA GLU A 719 46.73 -7.28 -15.17
C GLU A 719 45.49 -7.82 -14.48
N ASP A 720 45.26 -7.39 -13.25
CA ASP A 720 43.98 -7.64 -12.57
C ASP A 720 42.89 -6.79 -13.24
N GLN A 721 41.72 -7.39 -13.51
CA GLN A 721 40.58 -6.69 -14.10
C GLN A 721 39.48 -6.47 -13.07
N SER A 722 38.90 -5.27 -13.06
CA SER A 722 37.85 -4.88 -12.12
C SER A 722 36.76 -4.05 -12.79
N LEU A 723 35.52 -4.19 -12.32
CA LEU A 723 34.35 -3.46 -12.80
C LEU A 723 33.81 -2.52 -11.73
N LEU A 724 33.54 -1.27 -12.13
CA LEU A 724 32.89 -0.22 -11.34
C LEU A 724 31.62 0.27 -12.04
N LEU A 725 30.48 0.01 -11.41
CA LEU A 725 29.18 0.57 -11.75
C LEU A 725 28.96 1.80 -10.86
N ILE A 726 28.98 2.99 -11.46
CA ILE A 726 28.92 4.27 -10.75
C ILE A 726 27.66 5.01 -11.19
N GLY A 727 26.89 5.54 -10.25
CA GLY A 727 25.69 6.31 -10.60
C GLY A 727 25.21 7.21 -9.49
N ASP A 728 24.54 8.30 -9.87
CA ASP A 728 23.74 9.09 -8.95
C ASP A 728 22.63 8.24 -8.30
N TRP A 729 22.20 8.68 -7.12
CA TRP A 729 21.21 7.96 -6.34
C TRP A 729 20.23 8.91 -5.67
N PHE A 730 18.95 8.59 -5.84
CA PHE A 730 17.83 9.29 -5.23
C PHE A 730 17.25 8.43 -4.10
N HIS A 731 16.90 9.05 -2.97
CA HIS A 731 16.21 8.35 -1.87
C HIS A 731 14.71 8.20 -2.12
N ARG A 732 14.16 9.00 -3.03
CA ARG A 732 12.81 8.81 -3.59
C ARG A 732 12.84 7.76 -4.68
N SER A 733 11.70 7.09 -4.92
CA SER A 733 11.55 6.23 -6.10
C SER A 733 11.73 7.06 -7.37
N GLN A 734 12.31 6.49 -8.41
CA GLN A 734 12.48 7.23 -9.67
C GLN A 734 11.15 7.58 -10.32
N THR A 735 10.10 6.79 -10.09
CA THR A 735 8.74 7.15 -10.53
C THR A 735 8.26 8.44 -9.86
N ASP A 736 8.58 8.65 -8.58
CA ASP A 736 8.28 9.89 -7.86
C ASP A 736 9.11 11.07 -8.37
N VAL A 737 10.38 10.82 -8.70
CA VAL A 737 11.28 11.81 -9.30
C VAL A 737 10.74 12.25 -10.66
N LEU A 738 10.33 11.31 -11.52
CA LEU A 738 9.68 11.59 -12.79
C LEU A 738 8.36 12.36 -12.59
N ARG A 739 7.50 11.94 -11.65
CA ARG A 739 6.24 12.64 -11.39
C ARG A 739 6.47 14.07 -10.91
N TRP A 740 7.50 14.31 -10.11
CA TRP A 740 7.89 15.67 -9.73
C TRP A 740 8.39 16.46 -10.94
N TYR A 741 9.31 15.90 -11.73
CA TYR A 741 9.81 16.55 -12.94
C TYR A 741 8.68 16.89 -13.91
N ALA A 742 7.78 15.95 -14.19
CA ALA A 742 6.64 16.12 -15.11
C ALA A 742 5.52 17.02 -14.56
N ASP A 743 5.58 17.48 -13.31
CA ASP A 743 4.64 18.44 -12.77
C ASP A 743 4.92 19.85 -13.33
N TYR A 744 3.88 20.62 -13.63
CA TYR A 744 4.07 21.99 -14.15
C TYR A 744 4.80 22.90 -13.14
N GLY A 745 4.67 22.62 -11.85
CA GLY A 745 5.33 23.35 -10.77
C GLY A 745 6.83 23.11 -10.68
N SER A 746 7.35 22.04 -11.30
CA SER A 746 8.81 21.85 -11.44
C SER A 746 9.42 22.87 -12.40
N LEU A 747 8.61 23.51 -13.25
CA LEU A 747 9.03 24.34 -14.38
C LEU A 747 9.94 23.62 -15.39
N GLY A 748 10.01 22.29 -15.38
CA GLY A 748 10.94 21.52 -16.22
C GLY A 748 12.36 21.46 -15.68
N ASN A 749 12.57 21.85 -14.43
CA ASN A 749 13.88 21.81 -13.82
C ASN A 749 14.30 20.38 -13.52
N GLU A 750 15.54 20.05 -13.83
CA GLU A 750 16.11 18.73 -13.64
C GLU A 750 16.18 18.35 -12.15
N PRO A 751 15.90 17.09 -11.82
CA PRO A 751 15.94 16.64 -10.44
C PRO A 751 17.39 16.48 -9.97
N VAL A 752 17.65 16.92 -8.73
CA VAL A 752 18.98 16.82 -8.12
C VAL A 752 19.07 15.55 -7.26
N PRO A 753 20.08 14.68 -7.46
CA PRO A 753 20.22 13.45 -6.69
C PRO A 753 20.56 13.74 -5.21
N ASP A 754 20.41 12.73 -4.36
CA ASP A 754 20.68 12.82 -2.92
C ASP A 754 22.09 12.31 -2.58
N SER A 755 22.60 11.34 -3.33
CA SER A 755 23.93 10.74 -3.15
C SER A 755 24.43 10.09 -4.46
N LEU A 756 25.48 9.27 -4.35
CA LEU A 756 26.04 8.45 -5.44
C LEU A 756 26.45 7.09 -4.88
N LEU A 757 26.33 6.06 -5.71
CA LEU A 757 26.74 4.68 -5.41
C LEU A 757 27.89 4.23 -6.31
N LEU A 758 28.78 3.44 -5.71
CA LEU A 758 29.84 2.66 -6.35
C LEU A 758 29.53 1.17 -6.12
N ASN A 759 29.22 0.42 -7.18
CA ASN A 759 28.77 -0.98 -7.11
C ASN A 759 27.67 -1.22 -6.07
N GLY A 760 26.70 -0.29 -6.01
CA GLY A 760 25.57 -0.37 -5.07
C GLY A 760 25.92 -0.05 -3.62
N ARG A 761 27.09 0.56 -3.35
CA ARG A 761 27.51 1.02 -2.02
C ARG A 761 27.87 2.50 -2.07
N GLY A 762 27.40 3.28 -1.09
CA GLY A 762 27.66 4.71 -1.01
C GLY A 762 27.69 5.24 0.41
N ARG A 763 27.65 6.57 0.56
CA ARG A 763 27.53 7.23 1.85
C ARG A 763 26.55 8.38 1.77
N PHE A 764 25.77 8.55 2.82
CA PHE A 764 24.92 9.72 3.01
C PHE A 764 25.03 10.25 4.44
N ASN A 765 25.09 11.57 4.59
CA ASN A 765 25.10 12.19 5.90
C ASN A 765 23.68 12.28 6.46
N CYS A 766 23.32 11.38 7.38
CA CYS A 766 22.00 11.37 8.01
C CYS A 766 21.62 12.69 8.71
N SER A 767 22.58 13.55 9.10
CA SER A 767 22.26 14.87 9.67
C SER A 767 21.68 15.85 8.65
N LYS A 768 21.86 15.55 7.36
CA LYS A 768 21.31 16.31 6.22
C LYS A 768 19.99 15.73 5.72
N ALA A 769 19.48 14.66 6.34
CA ALA A 769 18.14 14.14 6.05
C ALA A 769 17.09 15.22 6.33
N VAL A 770 16.30 15.58 5.32
CA VAL A 770 15.35 16.70 5.42
C VAL A 770 14.16 16.31 6.31
N PRO A 771 13.86 17.04 7.40
CA PRO A 771 12.77 16.69 8.32
C PRO A 771 11.38 16.64 7.66
N ALA A 772 11.16 17.47 6.61
CA ALA A 772 9.92 17.49 5.83
C ALA A 772 9.70 16.23 4.98
N ARG A 773 10.73 15.39 4.81
CA ARG A 773 10.69 14.12 4.08
C ARG A 773 11.49 13.06 4.86
N PRO A 774 10.95 12.53 5.96
CA PRO A 774 11.70 11.66 6.85
C PRO A 774 12.09 10.37 6.12
N VAL A 775 13.40 10.11 6.07
CA VAL A 775 13.99 8.88 5.58
C VAL A 775 14.49 8.03 6.75
N VAL A 776 14.44 6.71 6.63
CA VAL A 776 15.08 5.82 7.60
C VAL A 776 16.56 5.80 7.27
N CYS A 777 17.33 6.59 8.00
CA CYS A 777 18.77 6.71 7.82
C CYS A 777 19.51 6.13 9.01
N SER A 778 20.44 5.23 8.74
CA SER A 778 21.36 4.67 9.73
C SER A 778 22.77 5.10 9.38
N ARG A 779 23.63 5.35 10.37
CA ARG A 779 25.06 5.56 10.11
C ARG A 779 25.58 4.30 9.41
N GLY A 780 25.90 4.44 8.13
CA GLY A 780 26.37 3.34 7.30
C GLY A 780 27.62 2.67 7.88
N ALA A 781 27.78 1.37 7.56
CA ALA A 781 29.01 0.65 7.84
C ALA A 781 30.22 1.34 7.17
N SER A 782 31.41 1.14 7.73
CA SER A 782 32.65 1.53 7.05
C SER A 782 32.66 0.89 5.65
N LEU A 783 32.92 1.69 4.62
CA LEU A 783 33.06 1.16 3.26
C LEU A 783 34.43 0.48 3.13
N ASP A 784 34.43 -0.70 2.53
CA ASP A 784 35.65 -1.39 2.12
C ASP A 784 36.46 -0.54 1.13
N THR A 785 37.71 -0.92 0.95
CA THR A 785 38.59 -0.28 -0.03
C THR A 785 38.11 -0.61 -1.45
N VAL A 786 38.34 0.28 -2.40
CA VAL A 786 37.84 0.07 -3.76
C VAL A 786 38.53 -1.14 -4.42
N PHE A 787 39.84 -1.26 -4.26
CA PHE A 787 40.65 -2.29 -4.91
C PHE A 787 41.52 -3.06 -3.89
N ALA A 788 41.87 -4.29 -4.24
CA ALA A 788 43.01 -4.99 -3.64
C ALA A 788 44.35 -4.46 -4.19
N ARG A 789 45.40 -4.42 -3.36
CA ARG A 789 46.73 -3.91 -3.78
C ARG A 789 47.40 -4.85 -4.78
N ARG A 790 47.60 -4.38 -6.01
CA ARG A 790 48.16 -5.12 -7.16
C ARG A 790 49.02 -4.17 -8.00
N GLN A 791 49.96 -4.68 -8.81
CA GLN A 791 50.90 -3.81 -9.55
C GLN A 791 50.24 -3.03 -10.70
N LYS A 792 49.38 -3.68 -11.46
CA LYS A 792 48.72 -3.12 -12.65
C LYS A 792 47.27 -3.59 -12.68
N THR A 793 46.33 -2.65 -12.80
CA THR A 793 44.90 -2.95 -12.72
C THR A 793 44.15 -2.26 -13.85
N ARG A 794 43.41 -3.03 -14.66
CA ARG A 794 42.47 -2.50 -15.64
C ARG A 794 41.11 -2.36 -15.00
N VAL A 795 40.59 -1.14 -14.98
CA VAL A 795 39.30 -0.80 -14.38
C VAL A 795 38.31 -0.44 -15.48
N ARG A 796 37.23 -1.20 -15.55
CA ARG A 796 36.10 -1.01 -16.45
C ARG A 796 35.04 -0.20 -15.70
N ILE A 797 34.67 0.95 -16.24
CA ILE A 797 33.82 1.92 -15.55
C ILE A 797 32.55 2.12 -16.37
N VAL A 798 31.41 2.07 -15.71
CA VAL A 798 30.09 2.27 -16.32
C VAL A 798 29.36 3.35 -15.54
N ASN A 799 28.87 4.38 -16.23
CA ASN A 799 27.91 5.29 -15.62
C ASN A 799 26.48 4.70 -15.73
N VAL A 800 25.98 4.16 -14.63
CA VAL A 800 24.64 3.57 -14.50
C VAL A 800 23.59 4.57 -13.97
N GLY A 801 23.99 5.83 -13.78
CA GLY A 801 23.19 6.91 -13.19
C GLY A 801 21.94 7.28 -13.97
N SER A 802 21.15 8.17 -13.41
CA SER A 802 19.87 8.62 -13.97
C SER A 802 19.94 10.01 -14.60
N VAL A 803 20.87 10.86 -14.14
CA VAL A 803 20.97 12.28 -14.53
C VAL A 803 22.43 12.74 -14.65
N ALA A 804 23.27 12.42 -13.66
CA ALA A 804 24.56 13.08 -13.47
C ALA A 804 25.68 12.45 -14.30
N GLY A 805 26.49 13.30 -14.94
CA GLY A 805 27.83 12.92 -15.38
C GLY A 805 28.81 12.91 -14.19
N PHE A 806 29.98 12.31 -14.36
CA PHE A 806 31.04 12.43 -13.35
C PHE A 806 32.44 12.38 -13.96
N SER A 807 33.38 13.09 -13.33
CA SER A 807 34.83 12.94 -13.56
C SER A 807 35.46 12.11 -12.45
N LEU A 808 36.56 11.44 -12.76
CA LEU A 808 37.30 10.61 -11.81
C LEU A 808 38.73 11.12 -11.65
N ALA A 809 39.23 11.12 -10.42
CA ALA A 809 40.65 11.31 -10.13
C ALA A 809 41.14 10.25 -9.15
N LEU A 810 42.36 9.75 -9.33
CA LEU A 810 43.00 8.88 -8.36
C LEU A 810 44.23 9.57 -7.76
N ASP A 811 44.19 9.75 -6.44
CA ASP A 811 45.37 10.15 -5.68
C ASP A 811 46.25 8.91 -5.48
N GLY A 812 47.51 8.97 -5.89
CA GLY A 812 48.44 7.85 -5.79
C GLY A 812 48.39 6.81 -6.92
N ALA A 813 47.78 7.15 -8.06
CA ALA A 813 47.89 6.36 -9.28
C ALA A 813 47.84 7.23 -10.53
N GLU A 814 48.51 6.78 -11.59
CA GLU A 814 48.27 7.30 -12.94
C GLU A 814 47.09 6.57 -13.58
N VAL A 815 46.24 7.34 -14.25
CA VAL A 815 45.06 6.90 -15.00
C VAL A 815 45.33 7.10 -16.48
N GLN A 816 45.14 6.07 -17.29
CA GLN A 816 45.24 6.14 -18.74
C GLN A 816 44.01 5.49 -19.37
N ALA A 817 43.26 6.23 -20.21
CA ALA A 817 42.15 5.64 -20.95
C ALA A 817 42.67 4.64 -21.99
N VAL A 818 42.04 3.46 -22.06
CA VAL A 818 42.44 2.40 -23.00
C VAL A 818 41.30 1.95 -23.91
N ALA A 819 40.04 2.07 -23.48
CA ALA A 819 38.89 1.87 -24.36
C ALA A 819 37.68 2.70 -23.91
N VAL A 820 36.77 2.98 -24.84
CA VAL A 820 35.48 3.62 -24.58
C VAL A 820 34.33 2.75 -25.10
N ASP A 821 33.19 2.81 -24.41
CA ASP A 821 31.93 2.13 -24.74
C ASP A 821 32.14 0.64 -25.12
N ALA A 822 31.63 0.20 -26.28
CA ALA A 822 31.64 -1.17 -26.79
C ALA A 822 33.05 -1.70 -27.17
N GLY A 823 34.08 -1.29 -26.43
CA GLY A 823 35.46 -1.76 -26.56
C GLY A 823 36.29 -1.03 -27.60
N CYS A 824 35.90 0.19 -28.02
CA CYS A 824 36.71 0.99 -28.93
C CYS A 824 38.03 1.35 -28.24
N ALA A 825 39.12 0.69 -28.62
CA ALA A 825 40.43 0.98 -28.05
C ALA A 825 40.86 2.40 -28.43
N VAL A 826 41.45 3.12 -27.48
CA VAL A 826 41.81 4.53 -27.66
C VAL A 826 43.28 4.78 -27.33
N ARG A 827 43.82 5.81 -27.97
CA ARG A 827 45.13 6.36 -27.64
C ARG A 827 44.96 7.44 -26.59
N ASP A 828 45.62 7.24 -25.45
CA ASP A 828 45.68 8.23 -24.39
C ASP A 828 47.07 8.28 -23.74
N ARG A 829 47.38 9.39 -23.06
CA ARG A 829 48.59 9.55 -22.25
C ARG A 829 48.24 9.39 -20.77
N PRO A 830 49.13 8.83 -19.92
CA PRO A 830 48.90 8.80 -18.48
C PRO A 830 48.61 10.19 -17.91
N GLY A 831 47.66 10.26 -16.98
CA GLY A 831 47.23 11.46 -16.27
C GLY A 831 46.82 11.13 -14.84
N ARG A 832 46.21 12.10 -14.14
CA ARG A 832 45.72 11.93 -12.76
C ARG A 832 44.20 11.94 -12.65
N SER A 833 43.53 12.47 -13.66
CA SER A 833 42.07 12.49 -13.73
C SER A 833 41.59 12.30 -15.17
N VAL A 834 40.36 11.83 -15.31
CA VAL A 834 39.70 11.61 -16.60
C VAL A 834 38.32 12.26 -16.59
N GLY A 835 37.92 12.78 -17.75
CA GLY A 835 36.80 13.68 -17.99
C GLY A 835 35.42 13.12 -17.65
N VAL A 836 34.40 13.91 -17.99
CA VAL A 836 33.01 13.64 -17.62
C VAL A 836 32.47 12.44 -18.42
N LEU A 837 32.15 11.36 -17.69
CA LEU A 837 31.46 10.19 -18.20
C LEU A 837 29.96 10.34 -17.92
N TYR A 838 29.12 10.40 -18.96
CA TYR A 838 27.68 10.61 -18.84
C TYR A 838 26.89 9.29 -18.73
N PRO A 839 25.63 9.32 -18.25
CA PRO A 839 24.79 8.13 -18.14
C PRO A 839 24.78 7.28 -19.42
N GLY A 840 25.13 6.01 -19.29
CA GLY A 840 25.23 5.03 -20.36
C GLY A 840 26.56 4.94 -21.10
N GLU A 841 27.50 5.86 -20.86
CA GLU A 841 28.86 5.73 -21.38
C GLU A 841 29.71 4.80 -20.52
N ARG A 842 30.71 4.17 -21.15
CA ARG A 842 31.70 3.32 -20.48
C ARG A 842 33.11 3.76 -20.81
N LEU A 843 33.99 3.54 -19.85
CA LEU A 843 35.40 3.86 -19.96
C LEU A 843 36.22 2.74 -19.32
N ASP A 844 37.16 2.20 -20.07
CA ASP A 844 38.19 1.33 -19.53
C ASP A 844 39.45 2.17 -19.32
N VAL A 845 39.98 2.11 -18.10
CA VAL A 845 41.24 2.77 -17.74
C VAL A 845 42.26 1.76 -17.22
N LEU A 846 43.52 2.04 -17.49
CA LEU A 846 44.64 1.35 -16.89
C LEU A 846 45.17 2.16 -15.71
N LEU A 847 45.25 1.53 -14.54
CA LEU A 847 45.80 2.11 -13.33
C LEU A 847 47.22 1.64 -13.08
N ARG A 848 48.11 2.60 -12.80
CA ARG A 848 49.48 2.34 -12.33
C ARG A 848 49.69 3.05 -11.01
N TRP A 849 49.83 2.27 -9.94
CA TRP A 849 49.99 2.79 -8.59
C TRP A 849 51.36 3.47 -8.40
N THR A 850 51.38 4.59 -7.69
CA THR A 850 52.60 5.29 -7.26
C THR A 850 52.85 5.04 -5.76
N ASP A 851 54.01 5.46 -5.23
CA ASP A 851 54.41 5.25 -3.82
C ASP A 851 53.67 6.15 -2.80
N GLU A 852 52.38 6.43 -3.04
CA GLU A 852 51.54 7.24 -2.14
C GLU A 852 51.12 6.43 -0.90
N ARG A 853 51.11 7.06 0.28
CA ARG A 853 50.82 6.38 1.55
C ARG A 853 49.34 6.05 1.77
N ASP A 854 48.42 6.84 1.19
CA ASP A 854 46.96 6.66 1.30
C ASP A 854 46.28 6.98 -0.04
N PRO A 855 46.32 6.06 -1.03
CA PRO A 855 45.75 6.33 -2.33
C PRO A 855 44.21 6.34 -2.29
N ARG A 856 43.59 7.26 -3.03
CA ARG A 856 42.14 7.51 -2.98
C ARG A 856 41.52 7.64 -4.36
N LEU A 857 40.29 7.14 -4.50
CA LEU A 857 39.44 7.36 -5.66
C LEU A 857 38.49 8.52 -5.35
N ASN A 858 38.64 9.60 -6.10
CA ASN A 858 37.79 10.78 -6.00
C ASN A 858 36.83 10.82 -7.20
N ILE A 859 35.55 11.02 -6.92
CA ILE A 859 34.47 11.12 -7.90
C ILE A 859 33.86 12.51 -7.78
N TYR A 860 33.85 13.25 -8.89
CA TYR A 860 33.31 14.60 -8.98
C TYR A 860 32.05 14.55 -9.85
N LEU A 861 30.87 14.72 -9.24
CA LEU A 861 29.63 14.82 -10.00
C LEU A 861 29.63 16.11 -10.82
N ASP A 862 29.38 15.97 -12.12
CA ASP A 862 29.18 17.09 -13.02
C ASP A 862 27.76 17.65 -12.82
N ASP A 863 27.68 18.93 -12.47
CA ASP A 863 26.41 19.58 -12.14
C ASP A 863 25.77 20.32 -13.31
N GLU A 864 26.29 20.18 -14.54
CA GLU A 864 25.75 20.85 -15.73
C GLU A 864 24.25 20.60 -15.91
N ASN A 865 23.80 19.38 -15.64
CA ASN A 865 22.42 18.97 -15.84
C ASN A 865 21.51 19.18 -14.62
N PHE A 866 21.99 19.69 -13.48
CA PHE A 866 21.15 19.87 -12.28
C PHE A 866 21.51 21.07 -11.39
N SER A 867 22.50 21.88 -11.79
CA SER A 867 23.02 23.05 -11.05
C SER A 867 22.02 24.20 -10.86
N GLY A 868 20.82 24.12 -11.46
CA GLY A 868 19.76 25.10 -11.27
C GLY A 868 19.15 25.11 -9.86
N PHE A 869 19.28 24.02 -9.09
CA PHE A 869 18.64 23.86 -7.77
C PHE A 869 19.62 23.31 -6.72
N PRO A 870 19.79 23.97 -5.57
CA PRO A 870 20.67 23.46 -4.54
C PRO A 870 20.02 22.28 -3.80
N ASN A 871 20.72 21.14 -3.75
CA ASN A 871 20.46 20.09 -2.76
C ASN A 871 21.59 20.09 -1.72
N GLU A 872 21.37 20.73 -0.57
CA GLU A 872 22.39 20.78 0.50
C GLU A 872 22.75 19.42 1.11
N ALA A 873 21.94 18.39 0.84
CA ALA A 873 22.19 17.04 1.30
C ALA A 873 23.16 16.28 0.36
N LEU A 874 23.21 16.67 -0.91
CA LEU A 874 24.11 16.07 -1.88
C LEU A 874 25.56 16.47 -1.60
N THR A 875 26.39 15.47 -1.36
CA THR A 875 27.85 15.65 -1.40
C THR A 875 28.31 15.36 -2.83
N GLN A 876 28.44 16.41 -3.64
CA GLN A 876 28.80 16.32 -5.07
C GLN A 876 30.15 15.63 -5.30
N ASN A 877 31.15 15.93 -4.47
CA ASN A 877 32.49 15.38 -4.59
C ASN A 877 32.74 14.35 -3.48
N GLN A 878 32.94 13.10 -3.87
CA GLN A 878 33.10 11.98 -2.94
C GLN A 878 34.49 11.36 -3.05
N SER A 879 35.02 10.90 -1.91
CA SER A 879 36.34 10.28 -1.83
C SER A 879 36.27 8.91 -1.14
N PHE A 880 36.79 7.89 -1.84
CA PHE A 880 36.83 6.51 -1.41
C PHE A 880 38.29 6.06 -1.21
N ARG A 881 38.55 5.20 -0.22
CA ARG A 881 39.90 4.64 -0.03
C ARG A 881 40.17 3.65 -1.16
N ALA A 882 41.20 3.90 -1.95
CA ALA A 882 41.48 3.07 -3.12
C ALA A 882 42.10 1.73 -2.69
N LEU A 883 43.05 1.75 -1.74
CA LEU A 883 43.73 0.58 -1.19
C LEU A 883 43.67 0.53 0.35
N PRO A 884 43.89 -0.63 0.99
CA PRO A 884 44.03 -0.74 2.45
C PRO A 884 45.17 0.12 2.99
N SER A 885 44.88 0.97 3.98
CA SER A 885 45.81 1.94 4.57
C SER A 885 46.59 1.39 5.77
N HIS A 886 47.75 1.97 6.08
CA HIS A 886 48.45 1.79 7.36
C HIS A 886 47.64 2.39 8.54
N PRO A 887 47.83 1.92 9.80
CA PRO A 887 46.98 2.27 10.96
C PRO A 887 46.87 3.76 11.32
N ASP A 888 47.79 4.61 10.83
CA ASP A 888 47.89 6.04 11.22
C ASP A 888 47.24 7.03 10.22
N SER A 889 46.40 6.59 9.27
CA SER A 889 45.78 7.53 8.30
C SER A 889 44.56 8.27 8.87
N HIS A 890 44.72 9.58 9.12
CA HIS A 890 43.62 10.48 9.49
C HIS A 890 42.54 10.52 8.39
N LEU A 891 41.27 10.59 8.80
CA LEU A 891 40.10 10.66 7.93
C LEU A 891 40.05 12.00 7.17
N VAL A 892 40.68 12.07 5.99
CA VAL A 892 40.34 13.12 5.02
C VAL A 892 38.99 12.76 4.41
N GLU A 893 37.93 13.47 4.79
CA GLU A 893 36.56 13.23 4.30
C GLU A 893 36.25 13.95 2.98
N ARG A 894 36.97 15.03 2.66
CA ARG A 894 36.70 15.84 1.47
C ARG A 894 37.80 15.67 0.41
N PRO A 895 37.45 15.34 -0.84
CA PRO A 895 38.43 15.30 -1.93
C PRO A 895 38.99 16.70 -2.21
N PRO A 896 40.25 16.81 -2.69
CA PRO A 896 40.77 18.07 -3.21
C PRO A 896 39.94 18.53 -4.43
N PRO A 897 39.87 19.83 -4.73
CA PRO A 897 39.22 20.32 -5.95
C PRO A 897 39.80 19.65 -7.20
N LEU A 898 38.94 19.33 -8.18
CA LEU A 898 39.39 18.81 -9.47
C LEU A 898 40.20 19.88 -10.20
N VAL A 899 41.45 19.57 -10.55
CA VAL A 899 42.32 20.47 -11.30
C VAL A 899 42.26 20.11 -12.79
N LEU A 900 41.64 20.98 -13.58
CA LEU A 900 41.60 20.87 -15.04
C LEU A 900 42.88 21.50 -15.60
N GLY A 901 43.82 20.67 -16.05
CA GLY A 901 45.12 21.09 -16.58
C GLY A 901 45.80 19.97 -17.37
N GLU A 902 47.13 20.02 -17.53
CA GLU A 902 47.88 19.05 -18.36
C GLU A 902 47.71 17.57 -17.92
N HIS A 903 47.37 17.34 -16.66
CA HIS A 903 47.18 16.00 -16.09
C HIS A 903 45.71 15.51 -16.12
N HIS A 904 44.78 16.32 -16.64
CA HIS A 904 43.40 15.93 -16.88
C HIS A 904 43.24 15.34 -18.29
N ARG A 905 42.48 14.27 -18.43
CA ARG A 905 42.26 13.57 -19.70
C ARG A 905 40.83 13.79 -20.18
N ASN A 906 40.68 14.60 -21.22
CA ASN A 906 39.39 14.85 -21.82
C ASN A 906 39.00 13.71 -22.76
N LEU A 907 37.81 13.15 -22.57
CA LEU A 907 37.30 12.04 -23.39
C LEU A 907 37.02 12.44 -24.84
N PHE A 908 36.79 13.72 -25.10
CA PHE A 908 36.55 14.24 -26.47
C PHE A 908 37.81 14.27 -27.34
N ASP A 909 39.01 14.29 -26.73
CA ASP A 909 40.29 14.42 -27.44
C ASP A 909 40.92 13.06 -27.77
N LEU A 910 40.23 11.95 -27.46
CA LEU A 910 40.71 10.59 -27.68
C LEU A 910 40.66 10.19 -29.17
N GLU A 911 41.63 9.40 -29.60
CA GLU A 911 41.69 8.84 -30.96
C GLU A 911 41.59 7.31 -30.93
N ALA A 912 40.90 6.70 -31.89
CA ALA A 912 40.73 5.24 -31.96
C ALA A 912 42.00 4.49 -32.39
N ILE A 913 42.15 3.24 -31.91
CA ILE A 913 43.19 2.27 -32.30
C ILE A 913 42.53 0.92 -32.65
N PRO A 914 42.97 0.21 -33.72
CA PRO A 914 43.96 0.59 -34.73
C PRO A 914 43.40 1.65 -35.70
N SER A 915 44.29 2.30 -36.46
CA SER A 915 43.89 3.39 -37.38
C SER A 915 42.84 2.91 -38.39
N THR A 916 41.61 3.43 -38.30
CA THR A 916 40.47 3.07 -39.17
C THR A 916 40.58 3.68 -40.59
N GLY A 917 41.71 4.31 -40.92
CA GLY A 917 41.89 5.06 -42.16
C GLY A 917 41.20 6.42 -42.14
N ARG A 918 41.21 7.14 -43.27
CA ARG A 918 40.46 8.38 -43.43
C ARG A 918 39.07 8.06 -43.96
N MET A 919 38.02 8.44 -43.22
CA MET A 919 36.64 8.30 -43.66
C MET A 919 36.32 9.27 -44.82
N PRO A 920 35.34 8.96 -45.69
CA PRO A 920 34.85 9.89 -46.71
C PRO A 920 34.44 11.25 -46.13
N ALA A 921 34.47 12.33 -46.90
CA ALA A 921 34.07 13.64 -46.37
C ALA A 921 32.56 13.72 -46.08
N LYS A 922 31.74 13.07 -46.91
CA LYS A 922 30.27 13.08 -46.81
C LYS A 922 29.75 11.65 -46.74
N ALA A 923 28.70 11.42 -45.95
CA ALA A 923 27.90 10.22 -46.00
C ALA A 923 26.92 10.23 -47.19
N GLU A 924 26.33 9.08 -47.49
CA GLU A 924 25.33 8.92 -48.55
C GLU A 924 23.96 9.48 -48.15
N GLN A 925 23.63 9.39 -46.86
CA GLN A 925 22.41 9.95 -46.28
C GLN A 925 22.75 10.81 -45.06
N THR A 926 21.96 11.86 -44.83
CA THR A 926 22.04 12.68 -43.62
C THR A 926 20.69 12.73 -42.93
N ILE A 927 20.69 12.49 -41.62
CA ILE A 927 19.54 12.59 -40.73
C ILE A 927 19.78 13.74 -39.76
N LEU A 928 18.74 14.57 -39.57
CA LEU A 928 18.80 15.74 -38.71
C LEU A 928 17.78 15.63 -37.58
N PHE A 929 18.28 15.67 -36.35
CA PHE A 929 17.47 15.71 -35.14
C PHE A 929 17.72 17.01 -34.37
N TYR A 930 16.64 17.60 -33.88
CA TYR A 930 16.64 18.67 -32.89
C TYR A 930 16.06 18.11 -31.60
N ILE A 931 16.82 18.13 -30.52
CA ILE A 931 16.36 17.69 -29.20
C ILE A 931 16.11 18.90 -28.32
N LYS A 932 15.01 18.83 -27.54
CA LYS A 932 14.66 19.85 -26.57
C LYS A 932 13.61 19.39 -25.58
N THR A 933 13.53 20.06 -24.45
CA THR A 933 12.44 19.98 -23.49
C THR A 933 11.52 21.18 -23.69
N GLN A 934 10.20 20.94 -23.76
CA GLN A 934 9.23 22.03 -23.91
C GLN A 934 8.00 21.84 -23.03
N LYS A 935 7.43 22.96 -22.63
CA LYS A 935 6.14 23.04 -21.92
C LYS A 935 5.12 23.66 -22.88
N LEU A 936 4.17 22.84 -23.33
CA LEU A 936 3.11 23.29 -24.23
C LEU A 936 1.76 23.20 -23.52
N SER A 937 0.86 24.15 -23.79
CA SER A 937 -0.48 24.17 -23.18
C SER A 937 -1.29 22.92 -23.48
N ARG A 938 -1.14 22.34 -24.67
CA ARG A 938 -1.76 21.06 -25.07
C ARG A 938 -1.36 19.87 -24.20
N PHE A 939 -0.23 19.97 -23.50
CA PHE A 939 0.24 18.98 -22.52
C PHE A 939 0.07 19.47 -21.08
N ALA A 940 -0.90 20.36 -20.84
CA ALA A 940 -1.16 20.97 -19.53
C ALA A 940 0.06 21.68 -18.93
N ASN A 941 0.92 22.26 -19.78
CA ASN A 941 2.19 22.90 -19.40
C ASN A 941 3.17 21.99 -18.64
N ARG A 942 3.01 20.67 -18.75
CA ARG A 942 4.00 19.71 -18.27
C ARG A 942 5.26 19.76 -19.13
N PRO A 943 6.47 19.63 -18.55
CA PRO A 943 7.69 19.49 -19.33
C PRO A 943 7.69 18.15 -20.06
N MET A 944 7.86 18.22 -21.37
CA MET A 944 7.90 17.06 -22.26
C MET A 944 9.20 17.08 -23.07
N GLY A 945 9.79 15.91 -23.29
CA GLY A 945 10.94 15.73 -24.18
C GLY A 945 10.49 15.62 -25.63
N PHE A 946 11.20 16.31 -26.52
CA PHE A 946 10.94 16.31 -27.95
C PHE A 946 12.17 15.92 -28.74
N VAL A 947 11.92 15.14 -29.80
CA VAL A 947 12.82 15.02 -30.95
C VAL A 947 12.09 15.60 -32.16
N ASN A 948 12.65 16.63 -32.75
CA ASN A 948 12.01 17.49 -33.75
C ASN A 948 10.67 18.05 -33.25
N HIS A 949 9.57 17.54 -33.78
CA HIS A 949 8.19 17.95 -33.43
C HIS A 949 7.41 16.87 -32.68
N THR A 950 8.06 15.75 -32.38
CA THR A 950 7.43 14.55 -31.81
C THR A 950 7.88 14.36 -30.37
N THR A 951 6.93 13.97 -29.52
CA THR A 951 7.19 13.49 -28.16
C THR A 951 6.70 12.05 -28.12
N TRP A 952 7.59 11.13 -27.77
CA TRP A 952 7.34 9.71 -27.92
C TRP A 952 6.43 9.18 -26.83
N THR A 953 5.59 8.21 -27.22
CA THR A 953 4.83 7.38 -26.27
C THR A 953 4.87 5.93 -26.72
N ALA A 954 4.95 5.01 -25.75
CA ALA A 954 5.00 3.59 -26.04
C ALA A 954 3.69 3.11 -26.70
N GLN A 955 3.80 2.51 -27.88
CA GLN A 955 2.68 1.89 -28.57
C GLN A 955 2.56 0.40 -28.21
N THR A 956 1.33 -0.11 -28.07
CA THR A 956 1.04 -1.53 -27.87
C THR A 956 0.01 -2.00 -28.89
N PRO A 957 0.29 -3.04 -29.71
CA PRO A 957 1.52 -3.84 -29.79
C PRO A 957 2.78 -3.01 -30.17
N PRO A 958 4.00 -3.49 -29.90
CA PRO A 958 5.23 -2.76 -30.17
C PRO A 958 5.47 -2.58 -31.68
N LEU A 959 6.26 -1.57 -32.07
CA LEU A 959 6.48 -1.20 -33.48
C LEU A 959 6.99 -2.35 -34.34
N LEU A 960 7.88 -3.20 -33.82
CA LEU A 960 8.42 -4.38 -34.52
C LEU A 960 7.35 -5.41 -34.89
N SER A 961 6.21 -5.36 -34.20
CA SER A 961 5.05 -6.22 -34.45
C SER A 961 3.95 -5.57 -35.30
N LEU A 962 4.15 -4.34 -35.77
CA LEU A 962 3.17 -3.57 -36.50
C LEU A 962 3.75 -3.12 -37.85
N ASN A 963 2.93 -3.16 -38.89
CA ASN A 963 3.26 -2.46 -40.13
C ASN A 963 3.39 -0.95 -39.86
N ARG A 964 4.31 -0.29 -40.55
CA ARG A 964 4.60 1.14 -40.38
C ARG A 964 3.38 2.04 -40.54
N SER A 965 2.46 1.68 -41.43
CA SER A 965 1.18 2.40 -41.64
C SER A 965 0.27 2.43 -40.40
N LEU A 966 0.49 1.53 -39.43
CA LEU A 966 -0.25 1.44 -38.17
C LEU A 966 0.45 2.13 -37.00
N TRP A 967 1.66 2.67 -37.20
CA TRP A 967 2.36 3.42 -36.18
C TRP A 967 1.62 4.73 -35.91
N ASP A 968 1.48 5.10 -34.65
CA ASP A 968 0.82 6.34 -34.29
C ASP A 968 1.71 7.56 -34.58
N HIS A 969 1.12 8.75 -34.43
CA HIS A 969 1.81 10.02 -34.72
C HIS A 969 2.89 10.40 -33.69
N HIS A 970 3.10 9.59 -32.65
CA HIS A 970 4.14 9.79 -31.64
C HIS A 970 5.46 9.09 -31.98
N GLN A 971 5.52 8.38 -33.12
CA GLN A 971 6.70 7.62 -33.51
C GLN A 971 7.57 8.41 -34.50
N MET A 972 8.68 8.99 -34.02
CA MET A 972 9.70 9.58 -34.89
C MET A 972 10.75 8.54 -35.25
N VAL A 973 10.53 7.81 -36.34
CA VAL A 973 11.45 6.75 -36.80
C VAL A 973 11.90 7.03 -38.23
N THR A 974 13.20 7.18 -38.44
CA THR A 974 13.79 7.45 -39.75
C THR A 974 14.11 6.14 -40.48
N PHE A 975 13.88 6.11 -41.79
CA PHE A 975 14.25 4.95 -42.62
C PHE A 975 15.66 5.10 -43.18
N VAL A 976 16.42 4.01 -43.13
CA VAL A 976 17.72 3.87 -43.76
C VAL A 976 17.75 2.56 -44.55
N PRO A 977 17.95 2.62 -45.87
CA PRO A 977 18.09 1.43 -46.70
C PRO A 977 19.26 0.56 -46.23
N SER A 978 19.09 -0.76 -46.22
CA SER A 978 20.19 -1.71 -46.02
C SER A 978 20.73 -2.20 -47.38
N THR A 979 21.37 -1.32 -48.15
CA THR A 979 21.92 -1.71 -49.47
C THR A 979 23.24 -2.47 -49.36
N SER A 980 23.61 -3.16 -50.44
CA SER A 980 24.98 -3.61 -50.70
C SER A 980 25.54 -2.82 -51.91
N PRO A 981 26.55 -1.94 -51.73
CA PRO A 981 27.32 -1.68 -50.52
C PRO A 981 26.53 -0.95 -49.41
N ARG A 982 27.02 -1.10 -48.17
CA ARG A 982 26.37 -0.59 -46.94
C ARG A 982 26.20 0.93 -47.01
N THR A 983 24.97 1.42 -46.82
CA THR A 983 24.70 2.85 -46.76
C THR A 983 25.41 3.49 -45.57
N THR A 984 26.14 4.57 -45.83
CA THR A 984 26.73 5.40 -44.77
C THR A 984 25.80 6.54 -44.41
N VAL A 985 25.61 6.77 -43.11
CA VAL A 985 24.65 7.78 -42.61
C VAL A 985 25.34 8.73 -41.64
N ASP A 986 25.20 10.03 -41.90
CA ASP A 986 25.52 11.09 -40.96
C ASP A 986 24.26 11.43 -40.14
N ILE A 987 24.31 11.26 -38.82
CA ILE A 987 23.28 11.74 -37.89
C ILE A 987 23.79 13.01 -37.23
N VAL A 988 23.13 14.13 -37.50
CA VAL A 988 23.37 15.42 -36.84
C VAL A 988 22.31 15.61 -35.76
N ILE A 989 22.75 15.81 -34.52
CA ILE A 989 21.87 16.05 -33.38
C ILE A 989 22.17 17.43 -32.82
N ASN A 990 21.22 18.35 -32.97
CA ASN A 990 21.27 19.69 -32.43
C ASN A 990 20.53 19.75 -31.09
N ASN A 991 21.20 20.24 -30.06
CA ASN A 991 20.62 20.43 -28.74
C ASN A 991 20.17 21.88 -28.56
N LEU A 992 18.88 22.06 -28.33
CA LEU A 992 18.26 23.37 -28.12
C LEU A 992 17.94 23.63 -26.63
N ASP A 993 18.52 22.85 -25.73
CA ASP A 993 18.40 23.04 -24.28
C ASP A 993 19.72 23.58 -23.66
N ASP A 994 19.60 24.08 -22.43
CA ASP A 994 20.69 24.67 -21.65
C ASP A 994 21.54 23.62 -20.88
N GLY A 995 21.09 22.37 -20.86
CA GLY A 995 21.82 21.21 -20.34
C GLY A 995 22.34 20.30 -21.44
N SER A 996 23.24 19.38 -21.10
CA SER A 996 23.72 18.34 -22.02
C SER A 996 22.73 17.16 -22.08
N HIS A 997 22.75 16.39 -23.17
CA HIS A 997 21.90 15.19 -23.29
C HIS A 997 22.75 13.97 -23.71
N PRO A 998 22.96 12.96 -22.86
CA PRO A 998 23.54 11.70 -23.29
C PRO A 998 22.55 11.01 -24.23
N ILE A 999 22.89 10.86 -25.50
CA ILE A 999 22.07 10.17 -26.49
C ILE A 999 22.65 8.79 -26.75
N HIS A 1000 21.83 7.76 -26.57
CA HIS A 1000 22.16 6.37 -26.83
C HIS A 1000 21.42 5.88 -28.08
N LEU A 1001 22.10 5.10 -28.93
CA LEU A 1001 21.52 4.41 -30.07
C LEU A 1001 21.65 2.89 -29.88
N HIS A 1002 20.52 2.19 -29.92
CA HIS A 1002 20.49 0.74 -29.81
C HIS A 1002 21.05 0.05 -31.06
N GLY A 1003 21.59 -1.16 -30.91
CA GLY A 1003 22.01 -2.07 -31.98
C GLY A 1003 23.13 -1.58 -32.92
N ASN A 1004 23.55 -0.32 -32.80
CA ASN A 1004 24.47 0.32 -33.73
C ASN A 1004 25.51 1.12 -32.95
N ALA A 1005 26.74 1.05 -33.44
CA ALA A 1005 27.81 1.94 -33.00
C ALA A 1005 28.06 2.99 -34.08
N PHE A 1006 28.47 4.19 -33.65
CA PHE A 1006 28.71 5.34 -34.51
C PHE A 1006 30.06 5.97 -34.22
N HIS A 1007 30.68 6.51 -35.26
CA HIS A 1007 31.89 7.31 -35.16
C HIS A 1007 31.52 8.75 -34.76
N LEU A 1008 32.13 9.27 -33.71
CA LEU A 1008 31.98 10.68 -33.33
C LEU A 1008 32.91 11.54 -34.20
N LEU A 1009 32.33 12.24 -35.17
CA LEU A 1009 33.10 13.09 -36.10
C LEU A 1009 33.29 14.50 -35.55
N SER A 1010 32.28 15.06 -34.89
CA SER A 1010 32.33 16.40 -34.29
C SER A 1010 31.45 16.45 -33.06
N SER A 1011 31.90 17.20 -32.05
CA SER A 1011 31.13 17.60 -30.87
C SER A 1011 31.45 19.07 -30.61
N TYR A 1012 30.42 19.90 -30.62
CA TYR A 1012 30.59 21.35 -30.48
C TYR A 1012 29.64 21.88 -29.41
N ARG A 1013 30.18 22.75 -28.57
CA ARG A 1013 29.48 23.49 -27.53
C ARG A 1013 29.59 24.98 -27.83
N ALA A 1014 28.48 25.70 -27.75
CA ALA A 1014 28.49 27.15 -27.85
C ALA A 1014 28.97 27.76 -26.52
N ASP A 1015 29.99 28.62 -26.58
CA ASP A 1015 30.58 29.26 -25.39
C ASP A 1015 29.85 30.55 -24.97
N GLU A 1016 29.11 31.18 -25.89
CA GLU A 1016 28.44 32.48 -25.66
C GLU A 1016 26.94 32.33 -25.37
N ARG A 1017 26.40 33.24 -24.54
CA ARG A 1017 24.96 33.29 -24.22
C ARG A 1017 24.08 33.71 -25.40
N GLU A 1018 24.65 34.32 -26.44
CA GLU A 1018 23.91 34.98 -27.54
C GLU A 1018 23.68 34.11 -28.79
N GLY A 1019 24.20 32.87 -28.84
CA GLY A 1019 24.06 31.99 -30.00
C GLY A 1019 23.59 30.56 -29.68
N TRP A 1020 22.93 29.93 -30.66
CA TRP A 1020 22.65 28.49 -30.67
C TRP A 1020 23.66 27.81 -31.59
N GLY A 1021 24.49 26.92 -31.06
CA GLY A 1021 25.51 26.16 -31.80
C GLY A 1021 24.95 25.07 -32.72
N SER A 1022 23.72 25.26 -33.23
CA SER A 1022 23.06 24.31 -34.13
C SER A 1022 23.74 24.27 -35.49
N TYR A 1023 23.94 23.07 -36.00
CA TYR A 1023 24.52 22.81 -37.30
C TYR A 1023 23.44 22.40 -38.32
N ASN A 1024 23.42 23.09 -39.46
CA ASN A 1024 22.63 22.70 -40.63
C ASN A 1024 23.53 22.03 -41.68
N PRO A 1025 23.47 20.70 -41.84
CA PRO A 1025 24.31 19.98 -42.80
C PRO A 1025 23.98 20.25 -44.28
N PHE A 1026 22.87 20.94 -44.56
CA PHE A 1026 22.46 21.31 -45.92
C PHE A 1026 22.92 22.72 -46.33
N ALA A 1027 23.54 23.48 -45.41
CA ALA A 1027 24.14 24.76 -45.72
C ALA A 1027 25.51 24.60 -46.41
N SER A 1028 26.00 25.66 -47.07
CA SER A 1028 27.31 25.66 -47.73
C SER A 1028 28.50 25.64 -46.75
N GLN A 1029 28.24 25.96 -45.48
CA GLN A 1029 29.25 26.03 -44.42
C GLN A 1029 29.35 24.69 -43.70
N GLY A 1030 30.59 24.27 -43.38
CA GLY A 1030 30.83 23.09 -42.55
C GLY A 1030 30.35 23.28 -41.11
N PRO A 1031 30.36 22.21 -40.28
CA PRO A 1031 30.00 22.33 -38.88
C PRO A 1031 30.96 23.30 -38.16
N PRO A 1032 30.47 24.10 -37.21
CA PRO A 1032 31.35 24.89 -36.36
C PRO A 1032 32.20 23.95 -35.50
N GLY A 1033 33.52 24.08 -35.60
CA GLY A 1033 34.49 23.24 -34.89
C GLY A 1033 35.23 22.24 -35.81
N PRO A 1034 36.27 21.56 -35.28
CA PRO A 1034 37.04 20.59 -36.05
C PRO A 1034 36.24 19.30 -36.29
N VAL A 1035 36.29 18.78 -37.51
CA VAL A 1035 35.73 17.47 -37.87
C VAL A 1035 36.85 16.44 -37.92
N ASN A 1036 36.74 15.39 -37.10
CA ASN A 1036 37.67 14.27 -37.11
C ASN A 1036 37.22 13.19 -38.11
N LEU A 1037 37.89 13.13 -39.26
CA LEU A 1037 37.72 12.06 -40.25
C LEU A 1037 38.84 11.02 -40.21
N LYS A 1038 39.80 11.14 -39.28
CA LYS A 1038 40.97 10.27 -39.19
C LYS A 1038 40.99 9.60 -37.81
N ASN A 1039 40.62 8.32 -37.77
CA ASN A 1039 40.50 7.55 -36.53
C ASN A 1039 39.50 8.13 -35.50
N PRO A 1040 38.29 8.54 -35.91
CA PRO A 1040 37.28 8.97 -34.95
C PRO A 1040 36.91 7.82 -34.00
N VAL A 1041 36.58 8.15 -32.76
CA VAL A 1041 36.17 7.16 -31.75
C VAL A 1041 34.82 6.55 -32.09
N LEU A 1042 34.71 5.24 -31.92
CA LEU A 1042 33.48 4.48 -32.10
C LEU A 1042 32.77 4.35 -30.75
N LYS A 1043 31.51 4.79 -30.69
CA LYS A 1043 30.70 4.88 -29.47
C LYS A 1043 29.27 4.42 -29.74
N ASP A 1044 28.50 4.19 -28.68
CA ASP A 1044 27.05 3.94 -28.77
C ASP A 1044 26.22 4.90 -27.91
N THR A 1045 26.88 5.64 -27.01
CA THR A 1045 26.29 6.73 -26.24
C THR A 1045 27.17 7.96 -26.37
N VAL A 1046 26.60 9.16 -26.56
CA VAL A 1046 27.37 10.41 -26.61
C VAL A 1046 26.59 11.55 -25.97
N ALA A 1047 27.26 12.34 -25.15
CA ALA A 1047 26.68 13.59 -24.66
C ALA A 1047 26.63 14.64 -25.76
N VAL A 1048 25.43 15.08 -26.11
CA VAL A 1048 25.22 16.25 -26.97
C VAL A 1048 25.36 17.49 -26.09
N PRO A 1049 26.39 18.33 -26.29
CA PRO A 1049 26.64 19.46 -25.41
C PRO A 1049 25.48 20.45 -25.37
N ARG A 1050 25.33 21.18 -24.25
CA ARG A 1050 24.34 22.26 -24.14
C ARG A 1050 24.46 23.27 -25.29
N ARG A 1051 23.32 23.72 -25.81
CA ARG A 1051 23.23 24.66 -26.94
C ARG A 1051 24.15 24.32 -28.12
N GLY A 1052 24.43 23.04 -28.32
CA GLY A 1052 25.49 22.56 -29.19
C GLY A 1052 24.99 21.53 -30.19
N HIS A 1053 25.91 20.78 -30.76
CA HIS A 1053 25.58 19.67 -31.64
C HIS A 1053 26.65 18.58 -31.63
N VAL A 1054 26.26 17.42 -32.13
CA VAL A 1054 27.19 16.34 -32.50
C VAL A 1054 26.93 15.91 -33.94
N VAL A 1055 27.99 15.44 -34.61
CA VAL A 1055 27.92 14.80 -35.92
C VAL A 1055 28.43 13.37 -35.77
N LEU A 1056 27.53 12.41 -35.97
CA LEU A 1056 27.79 10.98 -35.82
C LEU A 1056 27.76 10.31 -37.19
N ARG A 1057 28.66 9.35 -37.44
CA ARG A 1057 28.64 8.55 -38.65
C ARG A 1057 28.55 7.07 -38.38
N LEU A 1058 27.53 6.42 -38.90
CA LEU A 1058 27.37 4.97 -38.83
C LEU A 1058 27.26 4.33 -40.22
N ALA A 1059 27.52 3.03 -40.27
CA ALA A 1059 27.18 2.17 -41.40
C ALA A 1059 25.88 1.44 -41.08
N ALA A 1060 24.95 1.42 -42.03
CA ALA A 1060 23.64 0.77 -41.88
C ALA A 1060 23.73 -0.74 -42.15
N ASP A 1061 24.47 -1.47 -41.32
CA ASP A 1061 24.79 -2.90 -41.50
C ASP A 1061 24.08 -3.83 -40.50
N ASN A 1062 23.12 -3.31 -39.74
CA ASN A 1062 22.32 -4.08 -38.80
C ASN A 1062 20.81 -3.84 -38.99
N PRO A 1063 20.16 -4.62 -39.88
CA PRO A 1063 18.72 -4.50 -40.11
C PRO A 1063 17.90 -4.68 -38.83
N GLY A 1064 16.91 -3.82 -38.62
CA GLY A 1064 16.06 -3.80 -37.44
C GLY A 1064 15.48 -2.43 -37.12
N LEU A 1065 14.64 -2.39 -36.08
CA LEU A 1065 14.12 -1.18 -35.48
C LEU A 1065 14.88 -0.88 -34.19
N TRP A 1066 15.65 0.20 -34.22
CA TRP A 1066 16.58 0.55 -33.15
C TRP A 1066 16.19 1.86 -32.50
N MET A 1067 16.03 1.86 -31.19
CA MET A 1067 15.65 3.04 -30.42
C MET A 1067 16.85 3.99 -30.29
N LEU A 1068 16.60 5.29 -30.44
CA LEU A 1068 17.54 6.38 -30.15
C LEU A 1068 16.91 7.26 -29.08
N HIS A 1069 17.58 7.46 -27.94
CA HIS A 1069 16.96 8.21 -26.86
C HIS A 1069 17.96 8.91 -25.95
N CYS A 1070 17.46 9.92 -25.23
CA CYS A 1070 18.23 10.48 -24.12
C CYS A 1070 18.33 9.46 -22.99
N HIS A 1071 19.54 9.23 -22.50
CA HIS A 1071 19.84 8.31 -21.42
C HIS A 1071 19.65 8.93 -20.04
N MET A 1072 19.26 10.21 -19.94
CA MET A 1072 18.67 10.74 -18.71
C MET A 1072 17.25 10.22 -18.54
N LEU A 1073 16.96 9.57 -17.39
CA LEU A 1073 15.70 8.86 -17.20
C LEU A 1073 14.48 9.76 -17.28
N VAL A 1074 14.55 10.99 -16.76
CA VAL A 1074 13.43 11.95 -16.83
C VAL A 1074 13.14 12.42 -18.25
N HIS A 1075 14.16 12.52 -19.10
CA HIS A 1075 13.99 12.91 -20.51
C HIS A 1075 13.45 11.74 -21.34
N LEU A 1076 13.95 10.51 -21.10
CA LEU A 1076 13.36 9.29 -21.65
C LEU A 1076 11.87 9.17 -21.25
N GLY A 1077 11.58 9.32 -19.95
CA GLY A 1077 10.25 9.21 -19.38
C GLY A 1077 9.23 10.25 -19.84
N THR A 1078 9.72 11.38 -20.36
CA THR A 1078 8.88 12.45 -20.90
C THR A 1078 8.89 12.51 -22.43
N GLY A 1079 9.48 11.51 -23.11
CA GLY A 1079 9.30 11.28 -24.54
C GLY A 1079 10.44 11.74 -25.45
N MET A 1080 11.65 12.01 -24.93
CA MET A 1080 12.83 12.33 -25.76
C MET A 1080 13.42 11.06 -26.41
N VAL A 1081 12.67 10.53 -27.38
CA VAL A 1081 12.97 9.28 -28.09
C VAL A 1081 12.69 9.47 -29.58
N ALA A 1082 13.54 8.87 -30.40
CA ALA A 1082 13.35 8.62 -31.81
C ALA A 1082 13.75 7.16 -32.12
N GLY A 1083 13.75 6.78 -33.39
CA GLY A 1083 14.21 5.48 -33.82
C GLY A 1083 14.83 5.49 -35.20
N LEU A 1084 15.56 4.41 -35.49
CA LEU A 1084 16.16 4.12 -36.78
C LEU A 1084 15.60 2.79 -37.28
N HIS A 1085 14.95 2.81 -38.43
CA HIS A 1085 14.56 1.61 -39.17
C HIS A 1085 15.62 1.35 -40.24
N VAL A 1086 16.45 0.33 -40.02
CA VAL A 1086 17.43 -0.15 -41.01
C VAL A 1086 16.84 -1.38 -41.71
N GLY A 1087 16.67 -1.35 -43.02
CA GLY A 1087 16.08 -2.49 -43.72
C GLY A 1087 15.91 -2.28 -45.22
N ASP A 1088 15.35 -3.30 -45.88
CA ASP A 1088 15.19 -3.34 -47.35
C ASP A 1088 13.85 -2.75 -47.83
N ASP A 1089 12.88 -2.63 -46.92
CA ASP A 1089 11.52 -2.16 -47.21
C ASP A 1089 11.14 -1.00 -46.27
N PHE A 1090 10.61 0.08 -46.84
CA PHE A 1090 10.16 1.25 -46.09
C PHE A 1090 8.95 0.96 -45.20
N ASP A 1091 8.04 0.09 -45.66
CA ASP A 1091 6.72 -0.15 -45.04
C ASP A 1091 6.77 -1.13 -43.85
N HIS A 1092 7.91 -1.80 -43.63
CA HIS A 1092 8.09 -2.81 -42.58
C HIS A 1092 7.01 -3.90 -42.67
N SER A 1093 6.97 -4.63 -43.79
CA SER A 1093 5.95 -5.64 -44.08
C SER A 1093 6.12 -6.95 -43.29
N GLU A 1094 7.34 -7.27 -42.82
CA GLU A 1094 7.61 -8.46 -42.00
C GLU A 1094 7.38 -8.23 -40.51
N VAL A 1095 6.22 -8.66 -40.02
CA VAL A 1095 5.83 -8.59 -38.61
C VAL A 1095 6.42 -9.76 -37.81
N LYS A 1096 7.22 -9.46 -36.77
CA LYS A 1096 7.76 -10.49 -35.86
C LYS A 1096 6.71 -10.95 -34.85
N SER A 1097 6.30 -12.21 -34.95
CA SER A 1097 5.24 -12.81 -34.11
C SER A 1097 5.63 -12.97 -32.63
N LEU A 1098 6.92 -13.06 -32.28
CA LEU A 1098 7.36 -13.15 -30.89
C LEU A 1098 7.00 -11.88 -30.09
N ALA A 1099 7.33 -10.72 -30.65
CA ALA A 1099 7.01 -9.40 -30.08
C ALA A 1099 5.49 -9.23 -29.85
N ALA A 1100 4.67 -9.65 -30.83
CA ALA A 1100 3.21 -9.60 -30.73
C ALA A 1100 2.66 -10.54 -29.63
N ARG A 1101 3.20 -11.77 -29.53
CA ARG A 1101 2.74 -12.80 -28.60
C ARG A 1101 2.92 -12.40 -27.13
N MET A 1102 3.95 -11.64 -26.79
CA MET A 1102 4.15 -11.14 -25.43
C MET A 1102 2.98 -10.25 -24.99
N CYS A 1103 2.40 -9.48 -25.90
CA CYS A 1103 1.29 -8.57 -25.60
C CYS A 1103 -0.06 -9.31 -25.46
N MET A 1104 -0.21 -10.49 -26.09
CA MET A 1104 -1.46 -11.26 -26.09
C MET A 1104 -1.63 -12.17 -24.87
N LYS A 1105 -0.59 -12.42 -24.07
CA LYS A 1105 -0.64 -13.29 -22.87
C LYS A 1105 -1.51 -12.72 -21.71
N SER A 1106 -2.43 -11.79 -21.97
CA SER A 1106 -3.42 -11.29 -21.01
C SER A 1106 -4.82 -11.90 -21.14
N SER A 1107 -5.05 -12.82 -22.10
CA SER A 1107 -6.39 -13.37 -22.39
C SER A 1107 -6.64 -14.83 -21.98
N ALA A 1108 -5.73 -15.45 -21.21
CA ALA A 1108 -5.93 -16.82 -20.73
C ALA A 1108 -5.48 -16.98 -19.27
N SER A 1109 -6.35 -16.60 -18.34
CA SER A 1109 -6.48 -17.21 -17.01
C SER A 1109 -7.83 -16.87 -16.41
#